data_AF-A0A925NHA2-F1
#
_entry.id   AF-A0A925NHA2-F1
#
_cell.length_a   1.000
_cell.length_b   1.000
_cell.length_c   1.000
_cell.angle_alpha   90.00
_cell.angle_beta   90.00
_cell.angle_gamma   90.00
#
_symmetry.space_group_name_H-M   'P 1'
#
loop_
_entity.id
_entity.type
_entity.pdbx_description
1 polymer ?
#
loop_
_entity_poly.entity_id
_entity_poly.type
_entity_poly.pdbx_seq_one_letter_code
_entity_poly.pdbx_strand_id
1 'polypeptide(L)'
;MSRSVMVILSIAALPLTFFHERNRSPKAKVFVLLLGMCCIVLPWLMAQRVIFGKSSLVVDRVGNYNLFVGTNSDISGWLSYPYPDGRGVESKPALKVLSENFKRSPERFFKLMTDKPQRLLKFPWNDFRTSIGPFSFWSQVLYHQVLLCLFACGICLTLVKRKIGTPQDSGVQHARYFVFLYFLAHCLYWLFITVPRYNLTETPALILFAAAGASAVFGLAYRNYPAYIKVVLSAIAFFLVARVAEPGGILILSGGNVLLAAAYLSIAKIAFGIVFFAYLYELSGLSKMAGRLPRRSFAACAVVTVLLASLPVRANGRIGEWVTTLKNANDKISQTIKLSAGEREKLTHQAAYILVDTAGSRALSQSGRITVNGKQIENALIPGISLTQDFSAIKQNGKSELYYECEWIYDCMTVSADLSNLDLRQWYWLRVPPDVVNTAKTAGRFDIEIENKDGKLPIRIFGAHVNKNGTAILPSVDSSSWEKAFYGVESDKELTCPRYDFRINMSNHSESSVSIREPKYHSGAYSILLLTAPLAEGQAAKPIVSIDDLPQQQYFVEPGMRRDFSMHVNLKNFHNEMAIMRLHGTSASEKPTKVQPVVVLYVGKKNGRNLPYPVRWLPRTLPSNREMTTFDYSFPLMPSLIGGDINTINVSFFPEKSGSRLEIKDLKLEISTLDFNPLAFRTSLH
;
A
#
# COMPACT_ATOMS: atom_id res chain seq x y z
N MET A 1 25.15 10.73 -3.07
CA MET A 1 26.06 10.12 -4.07
C MET A 1 25.34 9.72 -5.36
N SER A 2 24.29 8.89 -5.36
CA SER A 2 23.59 8.42 -6.59
C SER A 2 22.98 9.53 -7.46
N ARG A 3 22.30 10.51 -6.86
CA ARG A 3 21.74 11.67 -7.58
C ARG A 3 22.81 12.62 -8.13
N SER A 4 23.97 12.69 -7.46
CA SER A 4 25.13 13.45 -7.93
C SER A 4 25.75 12.78 -9.16
N VAL A 5 25.79 11.45 -9.21
CA VAL A 5 26.20 10.68 -10.40
C VAL A 5 25.21 10.90 -11.54
N MET A 6 23.90 10.97 -11.28
CA MET A 6 22.89 11.33 -12.30
C MET A 6 23.08 12.71 -12.87
N VAL A 7 23.27 13.72 -12.01
CA VAL A 7 23.56 15.08 -12.44
C VAL A 7 24.86 15.13 -13.24
N ILE A 8 25.92 14.45 -12.80
CA ILE A 8 27.18 14.34 -13.55
C ILE A 8 26.98 13.61 -14.89
N LEU A 9 26.19 12.53 -14.93
CA LEU A 9 25.89 11.79 -16.17
C LEU A 9 25.05 12.64 -17.12
N SER A 10 24.05 13.40 -16.63
CA SER A 10 23.23 14.35 -17.39
C SER A 10 24.04 15.56 -17.90
N ILE A 11 24.98 16.04 -17.08
CA ILE A 11 25.92 17.13 -17.44
C ILE A 11 26.98 16.63 -18.40
N ALA A 12 27.50 15.41 -18.26
CA ALA A 12 28.42 14.79 -19.21
C ALA A 12 27.70 14.40 -20.50
N ALA A 13 26.40 14.17 -20.39
CA ALA A 13 25.53 13.86 -21.47
C ALA A 13 25.37 15.04 -22.45
N LEU A 14 24.93 16.17 -21.93
CA LEU A 14 24.62 17.35 -22.75
C LEU A 14 25.74 17.78 -23.74
N PRO A 15 27.05 17.80 -23.37
CA PRO A 15 28.14 18.05 -24.29
C PRO A 15 28.20 17.04 -25.43
N LEU A 16 28.00 15.74 -25.16
CA LEU A 16 28.04 14.70 -26.20
C LEU A 16 26.92 14.89 -27.23
N THR A 17 25.73 15.34 -26.82
CA THR A 17 24.65 15.72 -27.75
C THR A 17 24.92 17.04 -28.48
N PHE A 18 25.52 18.04 -27.82
CA PHE A 18 25.85 19.35 -28.40
C PHE A 18 27.05 19.31 -29.36
N PHE A 19 28.05 18.46 -29.09
CA PHE A 19 29.23 18.30 -29.92
C PHE A 19 28.90 17.62 -31.26
N HIS A 20 27.74 16.97 -31.39
CA HIS A 20 27.30 16.28 -32.60
C HIS A 20 26.67 17.19 -33.68
N GLU A 21 26.28 18.43 -33.36
CA GLU A 21 25.81 19.41 -34.36
C GLU A 21 27.01 20.03 -35.12
N ARG A 22 27.27 19.61 -36.36
CA ARG A 22 28.50 19.99 -37.10
C ARG A 22 28.70 21.49 -37.40
N ASN A 23 27.69 22.35 -37.24
CA ASN A 23 27.70 23.71 -37.81
C ASN A 23 28.13 24.86 -36.88
N ARG A 24 28.58 24.59 -35.65
CA ARG A 24 29.04 25.66 -34.72
C ARG A 24 30.37 25.31 -34.05
N SER A 25 31.15 26.34 -33.74
CA SER A 25 32.45 26.17 -33.08
C SER A 25 32.29 25.46 -31.72
N PRO A 26 33.21 24.56 -31.35
CA PRO A 26 33.18 23.84 -30.06
C PRO A 26 33.02 24.79 -28.87
N LYS A 27 33.65 25.97 -28.94
CA LYS A 27 33.59 27.01 -27.89
C LYS A 27 32.18 27.60 -27.75
N ALA A 28 31.50 27.90 -28.86
CA ALA A 28 30.13 28.42 -28.82
C ALA A 28 29.15 27.40 -28.25
N LYS A 29 29.36 26.11 -28.52
CA LYS A 29 28.54 25.01 -27.97
C LYS A 29 28.72 24.85 -26.47
N VAL A 30 29.97 24.83 -26.00
CA VAL A 30 30.28 24.78 -24.57
C VAL A 30 29.69 26.01 -23.86
N PHE A 31 29.81 27.19 -24.47
CA PHE A 31 29.24 28.41 -23.91
C PHE A 31 27.71 28.36 -23.80
N VAL A 32 26.99 27.97 -24.86
CA VAL A 32 25.52 27.83 -24.85
C VAL A 32 25.07 26.77 -23.84
N LEU A 33 25.81 25.67 -23.74
CA LEU A 33 25.53 24.64 -22.75
C LEU A 33 25.72 25.15 -21.32
N LEU A 34 26.85 25.78 -21.02
CA LEU A 34 27.13 26.36 -19.70
C LEU A 34 26.09 27.43 -19.35
N LEU A 35 25.71 28.26 -20.32
CA LEU A 35 24.66 29.27 -20.15
C LEU A 35 23.31 28.62 -19.83
N GLY A 36 22.87 27.64 -20.62
CA GLY A 36 21.61 26.90 -20.37
C GLY A 36 21.61 26.15 -19.04
N MET A 37 22.74 25.55 -18.67
CA MET A 37 22.93 24.90 -17.38
C MET A 37 22.85 25.91 -16.24
N CYS A 38 23.53 27.06 -16.35
CA CYS A 38 23.45 28.16 -15.39
C CYS A 38 22.01 28.68 -15.23
N CYS A 39 21.27 28.86 -16.33
CA CYS A 39 19.87 29.31 -16.30
C CYS A 39 18.93 28.33 -15.55
N ILE A 40 19.26 27.04 -15.49
CA ILE A 40 18.46 26.03 -14.79
C ILE A 40 18.96 25.82 -13.35
N VAL A 41 20.28 25.71 -13.18
CA VAL A 41 20.91 25.32 -11.92
C VAL A 41 21.02 26.50 -10.95
N LEU A 42 21.37 27.70 -11.40
CA LEU A 42 21.56 28.85 -10.51
C LEU A 42 20.26 29.25 -9.79
N PRO A 43 19.09 29.39 -10.45
CA PRO A 43 17.86 29.72 -9.74
C PRO A 43 17.53 28.71 -8.64
N TRP A 44 17.77 27.42 -8.90
CA TRP A 44 17.60 26.36 -7.91
C TRP A 44 18.58 26.46 -6.73
N LEU A 45 19.88 26.63 -7.01
CA LEU A 45 20.90 26.75 -5.96
C LEU A 45 20.71 28.00 -5.10
N MET A 46 20.26 29.11 -5.71
CA MET A 46 19.92 30.35 -5.02
C MET A 46 18.67 30.16 -4.17
N ALA A 47 17.61 29.57 -4.72
CA ALA A 47 16.39 29.25 -3.96
C ALA A 47 16.71 28.35 -2.74
N GLN A 48 17.55 27.33 -2.92
CA GLN A 48 17.96 26.50 -1.79
C GLN A 48 18.79 27.25 -0.75
N ARG A 49 19.69 28.15 -1.16
CA ARG A 49 20.46 28.97 -0.21
C ARG A 49 19.55 29.86 0.62
N VAL A 50 18.56 30.49 -0.02
CA VAL A 50 17.59 31.38 0.62
C VAL A 50 16.69 30.61 1.58
N ILE A 51 16.17 29.45 1.16
CA ILE A 51 15.17 28.70 1.94
C ILE A 51 15.82 27.81 3.01
N PHE A 52 16.91 27.12 2.69
CA PHE A 52 17.49 26.05 3.53
C PHE A 52 18.86 26.38 4.10
N GLY A 53 19.43 27.57 3.81
CA GLY A 53 20.76 27.95 4.24
C GLY A 53 21.90 27.14 3.61
N LYS A 54 21.61 26.20 2.70
CA LYS A 54 22.59 25.38 1.98
C LYS A 54 22.27 25.32 0.49
N SER A 55 23.29 25.42 -0.36
CA SER A 55 23.15 25.20 -1.79
C SER A 55 23.63 23.80 -2.12
N SER A 56 22.76 22.99 -2.69
CA SER A 56 23.14 21.69 -3.20
C SER A 56 22.49 21.46 -4.55
N LEU A 57 23.27 20.97 -5.51
CA LEU A 57 22.76 20.54 -6.83
C LEU A 57 21.62 19.53 -6.69
N VAL A 58 21.57 18.85 -5.53
CA VAL A 58 20.55 17.86 -5.19
C VAL A 58 20.04 18.15 -3.79
N VAL A 59 18.72 18.10 -3.57
CA VAL A 59 18.16 18.08 -2.21
C VAL A 59 18.80 16.93 -1.42
N ASP A 60 19.63 17.30 -0.45
CA ASP A 60 20.34 16.43 0.48
C ASP A 60 19.34 15.86 1.49
N ARG A 61 18.56 14.88 1.02
CA ARG A 61 17.65 14.08 1.83
C ARG A 61 18.17 12.66 1.86
N VAL A 62 18.76 12.30 3.00
CA VAL A 62 18.83 10.95 3.58
C VAL A 62 19.13 9.83 2.57
N GLY A 63 20.09 10.03 1.66
CA GLY A 63 20.38 9.08 0.59
C GLY A 63 20.75 7.69 1.11
N ASN A 64 21.55 7.64 2.18
CA ASN A 64 21.93 6.39 2.85
C ASN A 64 20.73 5.71 3.52
N TYR A 65 19.81 6.48 4.12
CA TYR A 65 18.58 5.92 4.70
C TYR A 65 17.66 5.36 3.62
N ASN A 66 17.45 6.07 2.50
CA ASN A 66 16.65 5.57 1.38
C ASN A 66 17.26 4.31 0.75
N LEU A 67 18.60 4.23 0.70
CA LEU A 67 19.31 3.03 0.27
C LEU A 67 19.10 1.89 1.28
N PHE A 68 19.26 2.17 2.57
CA PHE A 68 19.04 1.21 3.65
C PHE A 68 17.62 0.65 3.62
N VAL A 69 16.60 1.51 3.61
CA VAL A 69 15.20 1.10 3.53
C VAL A 69 14.95 0.33 2.24
N GLY A 70 15.41 0.85 1.10
CA GLY A 70 15.25 0.21 -0.20
C GLY A 70 15.89 -1.18 -0.29
N THR A 71 17.02 -1.42 0.37
CA THR A 71 17.71 -2.71 0.30
C THR A 71 17.36 -3.65 1.46
N ASN A 72 16.57 -3.19 2.43
CA ASN A 72 16.17 -4.00 3.57
C ASN A 72 15.06 -4.99 3.17
N SER A 73 15.41 -6.27 3.21
CA SER A 73 14.52 -7.37 2.85
C SER A 73 13.37 -7.62 3.82
N ASP A 74 13.51 -7.24 5.10
CA ASP A 74 12.48 -7.52 6.12
C ASP A 74 11.25 -6.63 5.91
N ILE A 75 11.50 -5.38 5.53
CA ILE A 75 10.47 -4.40 5.17
C ILE A 75 10.23 -4.37 3.66
N SER A 76 10.73 -5.37 2.92
CA SER A 76 10.51 -5.53 1.47
C SER A 76 10.78 -4.24 0.66
N GLY A 77 11.74 -3.41 1.06
CA GLY A 77 12.09 -2.16 0.36
C GLY A 77 11.13 -0.99 0.52
N TRP A 78 10.21 -1.05 1.49
CA TRP A 78 9.23 -0.01 1.82
C TRP A 78 9.52 0.60 3.18
N LEU A 79 9.13 1.86 3.40
CA LEU A 79 9.17 2.46 4.73
C LEU A 79 8.12 1.80 5.63
N SER A 80 8.52 1.32 6.80
CA SER A 80 7.63 0.67 7.76
C SER A 80 7.40 1.48 9.03
N TYR A 81 6.28 1.21 9.69
CA TYR A 81 6.10 1.37 11.12
C TYR A 81 5.99 -0.01 11.79
N PRO A 82 6.70 -0.24 12.90
CA PRO A 82 7.76 0.60 13.45
C PRO A 82 8.87 0.87 12.44
N TYR A 83 9.56 2.00 12.64
CA TYR A 83 10.72 2.29 11.84
C TYR A 83 11.78 1.21 12.04
N PRO A 84 12.44 0.74 10.97
CA PRO A 84 13.61 -0.12 11.12
C PRO A 84 14.69 0.65 11.88
N ASP A 85 15.47 -0.03 12.73
CA ASP A 85 16.58 0.61 13.44
C ASP A 85 17.63 1.10 12.43
N GLY A 86 17.64 2.42 12.20
CA GLY A 86 18.54 3.10 11.28
C GLY A 86 19.72 3.79 11.98
N ARG A 87 19.97 3.53 13.27
CA ARG A 87 21.02 4.21 14.02
C ARG A 87 22.38 4.05 13.35
N GLY A 88 23.03 5.18 13.06
CA GLY A 88 24.33 5.22 12.40
C GLY A 88 24.34 4.85 10.91
N VAL A 89 23.20 4.62 10.27
CA VAL A 89 23.14 4.34 8.82
C VAL A 89 23.62 5.53 8.00
N GLU A 90 23.29 6.75 8.44
CA GLU A 90 23.65 7.97 7.72
C GLU A 90 25.16 8.20 7.62
N SER A 91 25.93 7.75 8.62
CA SER A 91 27.40 7.86 8.64
C SER A 91 28.13 6.73 7.91
N LYS A 92 27.43 5.65 7.52
CA LYS A 92 28.04 4.52 6.79
C LYS A 92 28.22 4.83 5.30
N PRO A 93 29.30 4.35 4.66
CA PRO A 93 29.40 4.34 3.21
C PRO A 93 28.27 3.51 2.56
N ALA A 94 27.73 3.96 1.43
CA ALA A 94 26.62 3.31 0.73
C ALA A 94 26.86 1.82 0.42
N LEU A 95 28.08 1.46 -0.03
CA LEU A 95 28.44 0.07 -0.31
C LEU A 95 28.45 -0.81 0.94
N LYS A 96 28.77 -0.25 2.11
CA LYS A 96 28.72 -0.97 3.38
C LYS A 96 27.27 -1.28 3.75
N VAL A 97 26.37 -0.30 3.63
CA VAL A 97 24.92 -0.50 3.86
C VAL A 97 24.36 -1.59 2.94
N LEU A 98 24.69 -1.52 1.63
CA LEU A 98 24.29 -2.53 0.64
C LEU A 98 24.82 -3.92 1.00
N SER A 99 26.11 -4.03 1.36
CA SER A 99 26.73 -5.30 1.72
C SER A 99 26.14 -5.91 3.00
N GLU A 100 25.84 -5.09 4.01
CA GLU A 100 25.22 -5.55 5.26
C GLU A 100 23.83 -6.14 5.00
N ASN A 101 23.00 -5.44 4.21
CA ASN A 101 21.67 -5.93 3.85
C ASN A 101 21.70 -7.19 2.98
N PHE A 102 22.63 -7.27 2.02
CA PHE A 102 22.83 -8.48 1.21
C PHE A 102 23.25 -9.68 2.07
N LYS A 103 24.24 -9.49 2.97
CA LYS A 103 24.76 -10.55 3.85
C LYS A 103 23.71 -11.09 4.81
N ARG A 104 22.73 -10.28 5.21
CA ARG A 104 21.66 -10.71 6.13
C ARG A 104 20.75 -11.78 5.52
N SER A 105 20.40 -11.64 4.24
CA SER A 105 19.62 -12.66 3.52
C SER A 105 19.74 -12.47 2.00
N PRO A 106 20.72 -13.13 1.34
CA PRO A 106 20.96 -12.98 -0.10
C PRO A 106 19.73 -13.33 -0.94
N GLU A 107 19.02 -14.41 -0.59
CA GLU A 107 17.82 -14.85 -1.30
C GLU A 107 16.72 -13.78 -1.28
N ARG A 108 16.37 -13.26 -0.09
CA ARG A 108 15.34 -12.22 0.05
C ARG A 108 15.78 -10.91 -0.60
N PHE A 109 17.08 -10.60 -0.56
CA PHE A 109 17.65 -9.44 -1.24
C PHE A 109 17.46 -9.55 -2.76
N PHE A 110 17.81 -10.68 -3.39
CA PHE A 110 17.59 -10.87 -4.83
C PHE A 110 16.12 -10.81 -5.19
N LYS A 111 15.26 -11.48 -4.41
CA LYS A 111 13.80 -11.40 -4.58
C LYS A 111 13.30 -9.95 -4.56
N LEU A 112 13.78 -9.16 -3.60
CA LEU A 112 13.45 -7.74 -3.51
C LEU A 112 13.95 -6.96 -4.74
N MET A 113 15.19 -7.17 -5.18
CA MET A 113 15.73 -6.50 -6.37
C MET A 113 14.95 -6.87 -7.64
N THR A 114 14.44 -8.10 -7.76
CA THR A 114 13.57 -8.50 -8.89
C THR A 114 12.16 -7.90 -8.80
N ASP A 115 11.68 -7.58 -7.60
CA ASP A 115 10.38 -6.93 -7.42
C ASP A 115 10.37 -5.47 -7.87
N LYS A 116 11.47 -4.76 -7.63
CA LYS A 116 11.52 -3.31 -7.75
C LYS A 116 11.30 -2.73 -9.14
N PRO A 117 11.82 -3.30 -10.25
CA PRO A 117 11.61 -2.72 -11.57
C PRO A 117 10.13 -2.55 -11.88
N GLN A 118 9.32 -3.57 -11.62
CA GLN A 118 7.87 -3.48 -11.78
C GLN A 118 7.28 -2.47 -10.79
N ARG A 119 7.69 -2.48 -9.52
CA ARG A 119 7.16 -1.55 -8.53
C ARG A 119 7.43 -0.07 -8.84
N LEU A 120 8.55 0.23 -9.50
CA LEU A 120 8.93 1.60 -9.86
C LEU A 120 8.31 2.03 -11.20
N LEU A 121 8.23 1.13 -12.18
CA LEU A 121 7.80 1.45 -13.53
C LEU A 121 6.32 1.26 -13.79
N LYS A 122 5.62 0.38 -13.07
CA LYS A 122 4.26 -0.07 -13.48
C LYS A 122 3.19 1.01 -13.36
N PHE A 123 3.34 1.99 -12.47
CA PHE A 123 2.30 2.98 -12.21
C PHE A 123 2.69 4.36 -12.71
N PRO A 124 1.72 5.17 -13.17
CA PRO A 124 1.97 6.56 -13.49
C PRO A 124 2.40 7.32 -12.25
N TRP A 125 2.97 8.50 -12.45
CA TRP A 125 3.24 9.43 -11.37
C TRP A 125 1.94 10.06 -10.87
N ASN A 126 1.21 9.31 -10.05
CA ASN A 126 0.01 9.74 -9.34
C ASN A 126 -0.09 8.94 -8.02
N ASP A 127 0.70 9.39 -7.06
CA ASP A 127 0.89 8.79 -5.74
C ASP A 127 -0.43 8.60 -4.95
N PHE A 128 -1.45 9.42 -5.20
CA PHE A 128 -2.73 9.41 -4.48
C PHE A 128 -3.86 8.72 -5.26
N ARG A 129 -3.57 8.21 -6.46
CA ARG A 129 -4.54 7.61 -7.39
C ARG A 129 -5.81 8.44 -7.62
N THR A 130 -5.66 9.76 -7.61
CA THR A 130 -6.77 10.68 -7.85
C THR A 130 -7.06 10.83 -9.33
N SER A 131 -8.31 11.09 -9.68
CA SER A 131 -8.65 11.46 -11.06
C SER A 131 -8.01 12.81 -11.42
N ILE A 132 -7.48 12.93 -12.63
CA ILE A 132 -6.93 14.18 -13.17
C ILE A 132 -7.84 14.63 -14.30
N GLY A 133 -8.70 15.63 -14.02
CA GLY A 133 -9.75 16.06 -14.94
C GLY A 133 -10.68 14.89 -15.31
N PRO A 134 -10.89 14.60 -16.61
CA PRO A 134 -11.73 13.48 -17.05
C PRO A 134 -11.02 12.11 -16.94
N PHE A 135 -9.72 12.08 -16.66
CA PHE A 135 -8.96 10.83 -16.63
C PHE A 135 -9.00 10.23 -15.23
N SER A 136 -9.79 9.16 -15.09
CA SER A 136 -9.71 8.30 -13.91
C SER A 136 -8.29 7.78 -13.72
N PHE A 137 -7.94 7.41 -12.49
CA PHE A 137 -6.64 6.78 -12.23
C PHE A 137 -6.39 5.55 -13.11
N TRP A 138 -7.40 4.72 -13.35
CA TRP A 138 -7.29 3.56 -14.23
C TRP A 138 -6.97 3.92 -15.66
N SER A 139 -7.57 5.00 -16.16
CA SER A 139 -7.27 5.54 -17.48
C SER A 139 -5.81 6.02 -17.53
N GLN A 140 -5.31 6.63 -16.47
CA GLN A 140 -3.90 7.05 -16.36
C GLN A 140 -2.96 5.83 -16.32
N VAL A 141 -3.29 4.78 -15.56
CA VAL A 141 -2.52 3.52 -15.52
C VAL A 141 -2.50 2.86 -16.89
N LEU A 142 -3.66 2.74 -17.55
CA LEU A 142 -3.75 2.17 -18.89
C LEU A 142 -2.88 2.96 -19.88
N TYR A 143 -2.98 4.30 -19.86
CA TYR A 143 -2.17 5.17 -20.70
C TYR A 143 -0.66 4.98 -20.46
N HIS A 144 -0.23 5.00 -19.20
CA HIS A 144 1.17 4.78 -18.81
C HIS A 144 1.70 3.42 -19.27
N GLN A 145 0.88 2.38 -19.13
CA GLN A 145 1.22 1.05 -19.59
C GLN A 145 1.32 0.94 -21.12
N VAL A 146 0.44 1.61 -21.86
CA VAL A 146 0.55 1.73 -23.32
C VAL A 146 1.85 2.44 -23.68
N LEU A 147 2.24 3.49 -22.95
CA LEU A 147 3.53 4.16 -23.14
C LEU A 147 4.71 3.19 -22.91
N LEU A 148 4.68 2.35 -21.88
CA LEU A 148 5.73 1.34 -21.64
C LEU A 148 5.82 0.29 -22.76
N CYS A 149 4.68 -0.15 -23.29
CA CYS A 149 4.66 -1.07 -24.43
C CYS A 149 5.25 -0.42 -25.68
N LEU A 150 4.84 0.81 -25.99
CA LEU A 150 5.37 1.59 -27.11
C LEU A 150 6.85 1.92 -26.92
N PHE A 151 7.28 2.16 -25.68
CA PHE A 151 8.68 2.35 -25.31
C PHE A 151 9.53 1.12 -25.66
N ALA A 152 9.05 -0.08 -25.32
CA ALA A 152 9.72 -1.33 -25.69
C ALA A 152 9.82 -1.50 -27.22
N CYS A 153 8.74 -1.22 -27.95
CA CYS A 153 8.76 -1.16 -29.43
C CYS A 153 9.78 -0.14 -29.94
N GLY A 154 9.83 1.05 -29.33
CA GLY A 154 10.73 2.13 -29.69
C GLY A 154 12.19 1.75 -29.54
N ILE A 155 12.58 1.21 -28.39
CA ILE A 155 13.93 0.69 -28.16
C ILE A 155 14.29 -0.33 -29.24
N CYS A 156 13.42 -1.32 -29.45
CA CYS A 156 13.69 -2.43 -30.37
C CYS A 156 13.78 -2.01 -31.83
N LEU A 157 12.93 -1.08 -32.28
CA LEU A 157 12.84 -0.67 -33.69
C LEU A 157 13.75 0.52 -34.02
N THR A 158 14.11 1.35 -33.03
CA THR A 158 14.86 2.60 -33.29
C THR A 158 16.33 2.54 -32.88
N LEU A 159 16.72 1.71 -31.90
CA LEU A 159 18.14 1.42 -31.68
C LEU A 159 18.73 0.55 -32.79
N VAL A 160 17.91 0.09 -33.71
CA VAL A 160 18.23 -0.89 -34.73
C VAL A 160 17.87 -0.34 -36.11
N LYS A 161 18.55 0.72 -36.56
CA LYS A 161 18.38 1.22 -37.93
C LYS A 161 19.33 0.52 -38.90
N ARG A 162 18.79 0.19 -40.09
CA ARG A 162 19.31 -0.79 -41.06
C ARG A 162 20.54 -0.37 -41.86
N LYS A 163 20.83 0.93 -41.99
CA LYS A 163 22.05 1.48 -42.61
C LYS A 163 22.40 2.83 -41.99
N ILE A 164 23.63 2.96 -41.50
CA ILE A 164 24.28 4.25 -41.27
C ILE A 164 24.83 4.66 -42.64
N GLY A 165 23.98 5.25 -43.48
CA GLY A 165 24.35 5.61 -44.86
C GLY A 165 25.09 6.94 -44.91
N THR A 166 24.80 7.83 -43.95
CA THR A 166 25.39 9.16 -43.86
C THR A 166 25.98 9.41 -42.47
N PRO A 167 26.94 10.36 -42.33
CA PRO A 167 27.42 10.83 -41.03
C PRO A 167 26.28 11.34 -40.12
N GLN A 168 25.22 11.89 -40.70
CA GLN A 168 24.03 12.34 -39.97
C GLN A 168 23.26 11.17 -39.35
N ASP A 169 23.11 10.06 -40.07
CA ASP A 169 22.51 8.82 -39.54
C ASP A 169 23.30 8.25 -38.37
N SER A 170 24.63 8.36 -38.44
CA SER A 170 25.50 7.93 -37.34
C SER A 170 25.23 8.76 -36.08
N GLY A 171 25.08 10.08 -36.22
CA GLY A 171 24.82 10.96 -35.08
C GLY A 171 23.48 10.72 -34.42
N VAL A 172 22.43 10.52 -35.22
CA VAL A 172 21.11 10.16 -34.70
C VAL A 172 21.17 8.83 -33.95
N GLN A 173 21.95 7.85 -34.44
CA GLN A 173 22.11 6.56 -33.77
C GLN A 173 22.85 6.67 -32.43
N HIS A 174 23.92 7.47 -32.36
CA HIS A 174 24.63 7.74 -31.10
C HIS A 174 23.72 8.46 -30.10
N ALA A 175 22.96 9.47 -30.54
CA ALA A 175 21.99 10.16 -29.70
C ALA A 175 20.95 9.20 -29.11
N ARG A 176 20.47 8.21 -29.88
CA ARG A 176 19.53 7.19 -29.37
C ARG A 176 20.17 6.28 -28.34
N TYR A 177 21.37 5.74 -28.61
CA TYR A 177 22.09 4.93 -27.61
C TYR A 177 22.33 5.70 -26.33
N PHE A 178 22.60 6.98 -26.45
CA PHE A 178 22.81 7.85 -25.34
C PHE A 178 21.55 8.11 -24.51
N VAL A 179 20.40 8.39 -25.15
CA VAL A 179 19.12 8.51 -24.43
C VAL A 179 18.77 7.18 -23.75
N PHE A 180 19.12 6.05 -24.37
CA PHE A 180 18.99 4.73 -23.76
C PHE A 180 19.93 4.53 -22.57
N LEU A 181 21.20 4.97 -22.64
CA LEU A 181 22.14 4.94 -21.52
C LEU A 181 21.67 5.84 -20.36
N TYR A 182 21.11 7.02 -20.68
CA TYR A 182 20.48 7.90 -19.70
C TYR A 182 19.33 7.18 -18.99
N PHE A 183 18.46 6.50 -19.72
CA PHE A 183 17.42 5.65 -19.14
C PHE A 183 18.02 4.52 -18.27
N LEU A 184 19.00 3.76 -18.78
CA LEU A 184 19.63 2.67 -18.04
C LEU A 184 20.33 3.12 -16.76
N ALA A 185 20.89 4.34 -16.73
CA ALA A 185 21.49 4.85 -15.51
C ALA A 185 20.46 4.91 -14.37
N HIS A 186 19.17 5.12 -14.67
CA HIS A 186 18.11 5.22 -13.67
C HIS A 186 17.81 3.89 -12.97
N CYS A 187 18.30 2.77 -13.50
CA CYS A 187 18.33 1.49 -12.79
C CYS A 187 19.08 1.59 -11.45
N LEU A 188 19.95 2.59 -11.24
CA LEU A 188 20.56 2.85 -9.93
C LEU A 188 19.52 3.15 -8.84
N TYR A 189 18.38 3.75 -9.20
CA TYR A 189 17.28 4.00 -8.27
C TYR A 189 16.60 2.71 -7.79
N TRP A 190 16.81 1.58 -8.46
CA TRP A 190 16.35 0.28 -7.99
C TRP A 190 17.03 -0.14 -6.68
N LEU A 191 18.14 0.48 -6.27
CA LEU A 191 18.71 0.23 -4.94
C LEU A 191 17.99 1.01 -3.83
N PHE A 192 17.25 2.07 -4.17
CA PHE A 192 16.62 2.95 -3.20
C PHE A 192 15.18 2.51 -2.89
N ILE A 193 14.56 3.21 -1.95
CA ILE A 193 13.19 2.97 -1.52
C ILE A 193 12.21 2.97 -2.69
N THR A 194 11.21 2.09 -2.60
CA THR A 194 10.48 1.57 -3.76
C THR A 194 9.31 2.45 -4.20
N VAL A 195 9.55 3.74 -4.46
CA VAL A 195 8.47 4.70 -4.79
C VAL A 195 8.52 5.13 -6.27
N PRO A 196 7.42 5.01 -7.04
CA PRO A 196 7.39 5.35 -8.48
C PRO A 196 7.91 6.75 -8.82
N ARG A 197 7.74 7.74 -7.93
CA ARG A 197 8.25 9.11 -8.16
C ARG A 197 9.77 9.20 -8.39
N TYR A 198 10.56 8.21 -7.99
CA TYR A 198 11.99 8.20 -8.29
C TYR A 198 12.31 7.98 -9.77
N ASN A 199 11.34 7.49 -10.53
CA ASN A 199 11.45 7.32 -11.97
C ASN A 199 11.06 8.58 -12.76
N LEU A 200 10.59 9.66 -12.10
CA LEU A 200 10.14 10.88 -12.78
C LEU A 200 11.18 11.46 -13.75
N THR A 201 12.47 11.37 -13.40
CA THR A 201 13.55 11.91 -14.23
C THR A 201 13.85 11.06 -15.47
N GLU A 202 13.39 9.80 -15.52
CA GLU A 202 13.54 8.92 -16.70
C GLU A 202 12.37 9.07 -17.68
N THR A 203 11.24 9.61 -17.24
CA THR A 203 10.00 9.78 -18.03
C THR A 203 10.20 10.46 -19.38
N PRO A 204 11.03 11.52 -19.52
CA PRO A 204 11.28 12.12 -20.84
C PRO A 204 11.90 11.12 -21.84
N ALA A 205 12.87 10.30 -21.41
CA ALA A 205 13.47 9.29 -22.27
C ALA A 205 12.46 8.19 -22.62
N LEU A 206 11.61 7.81 -21.66
CA LEU A 206 10.50 6.88 -21.88
C LEU A 206 9.55 7.40 -22.97
N ILE A 207 9.10 8.65 -22.87
CA ILE A 207 8.20 9.28 -23.83
C ILE A 207 8.84 9.38 -25.22
N LEU A 208 10.12 9.76 -25.31
CA LEU A 208 10.83 9.86 -26.59
C LEU A 208 10.88 8.51 -27.33
N PHE A 209 11.23 7.44 -26.62
CA PHE A 209 11.23 6.10 -27.20
C PHE A 209 9.81 5.60 -27.48
N ALA A 210 8.83 5.89 -26.63
CA ALA A 210 7.44 5.53 -26.88
C ALA A 210 6.89 6.20 -28.15
N ALA A 211 7.16 7.50 -28.36
CA ALA A 211 6.79 8.22 -29.58
C ALA A 211 7.49 7.63 -30.82
N ALA A 212 8.77 7.27 -30.69
CA ALA A 212 9.51 6.62 -31.76
C ALA A 212 8.95 5.22 -32.10
N GLY A 213 8.54 4.45 -31.08
CA GLY A 213 7.87 3.17 -31.24
C GLY A 213 6.50 3.31 -31.89
N ALA A 214 5.69 4.27 -31.46
CA ALA A 214 4.40 4.58 -32.06
C ALA A 214 4.54 4.95 -33.54
N SER A 215 5.47 5.85 -33.87
CA SER A 215 5.75 6.23 -35.26
C SER A 215 6.16 5.02 -36.11
N ALA A 216 7.01 4.13 -35.57
CA ALA A 216 7.43 2.93 -36.27
C ALA A 216 6.27 1.94 -36.49
N VAL A 217 5.45 1.70 -35.47
CA VAL A 217 4.30 0.79 -35.54
C VAL A 217 3.22 1.35 -36.47
N PHE A 218 2.84 2.63 -36.37
CA PHE A 218 1.88 3.25 -37.29
C PHE A 218 2.41 3.31 -38.72
N GLY A 219 3.72 3.52 -38.92
CA GLY A 219 4.34 3.41 -40.23
C GLY A 219 4.17 2.05 -40.88
N LEU A 220 4.05 0.97 -40.09
CA LEU A 220 3.74 -0.37 -40.61
C LEU A 220 2.30 -0.47 -41.13
N ALA A 221 1.34 0.22 -40.53
CA ALA A 221 -0.05 0.18 -41.00
C ALA A 221 -0.16 0.60 -42.47
N TYR A 222 0.64 1.57 -42.90
CA TYR A 222 0.68 2.06 -44.27
C TYR A 222 1.55 1.20 -45.22
N ARG A 223 2.59 0.54 -44.71
CA ARG A 223 3.59 -0.17 -45.54
C ARG A 223 3.37 -1.67 -45.62
N ASN A 224 2.85 -2.26 -44.56
CA ASN A 224 2.64 -3.70 -44.40
C ASN A 224 1.59 -3.94 -43.30
N TYR A 225 0.32 -3.76 -43.67
CA TYR A 225 -0.81 -3.90 -42.76
C TYR A 225 -0.88 -5.26 -42.04
N PRO A 226 -0.61 -6.42 -42.69
CA PRO A 226 -0.57 -7.71 -41.98
C PRO A 226 0.48 -7.76 -40.87
N ALA A 227 1.68 -7.19 -41.09
CA ALA A 227 2.71 -7.10 -40.07
C ALA A 227 2.30 -6.19 -38.90
N TYR A 228 1.65 -5.06 -39.20
CA TYR A 228 1.08 -4.16 -38.19
C TYR A 228 0.11 -4.91 -37.27
N ILE A 229 -0.84 -5.66 -37.84
CA ILE A 229 -1.81 -6.45 -37.07
C ILE A 229 -1.11 -7.48 -36.18
N LYS A 230 -0.11 -8.21 -36.68
CA LYS A 230 0.65 -9.18 -35.88
C LYS A 230 1.34 -8.54 -34.67
N VAL A 231 1.99 -7.38 -34.85
CA VAL A 231 2.63 -6.66 -33.74
C VAL A 231 1.62 -6.16 -32.74
N VAL A 232 0.54 -5.53 -33.20
CA VAL A 232 -0.49 -4.97 -32.32
C VAL A 232 -1.17 -6.09 -31.52
N LEU A 233 -1.57 -7.18 -32.16
CA LEU A 233 -2.21 -8.32 -31.48
C LEU A 233 -1.25 -9.01 -30.49
N SER A 234 0.01 -9.22 -30.86
CA SER A 234 1.00 -9.81 -29.94
C SER A 234 1.36 -8.89 -28.78
N ALA A 235 1.43 -7.57 -29.01
CA ALA A 235 1.60 -6.57 -27.97
C ALA A 235 0.43 -6.56 -26.98
N ILE A 236 -0.82 -6.56 -27.50
CA ILE A 236 -2.04 -6.64 -26.68
C ILE A 236 -2.05 -7.94 -25.89
N ALA A 237 -1.77 -9.08 -26.52
CA ALA A 237 -1.76 -10.38 -25.85
C ALA A 237 -0.68 -10.45 -24.75
N PHE A 238 0.55 -10.02 -25.04
CA PHE A 238 1.61 -9.95 -24.03
C PHE A 238 1.24 -9.00 -22.90
N PHE A 239 0.66 -7.83 -23.21
CA PHE A 239 0.21 -6.87 -22.21
C PHE A 239 -0.88 -7.43 -21.29
N LEU A 240 -1.91 -8.07 -21.86
CA LEU A 240 -2.99 -8.69 -21.10
C LEU A 240 -2.44 -9.79 -20.18
N VAL A 241 -1.59 -10.67 -20.71
CA VAL A 241 -1.01 -11.78 -19.93
C VAL A 241 -0.05 -11.27 -18.86
N ALA A 242 0.76 -10.25 -19.15
CA ALA A 242 1.65 -9.63 -18.17
C ALA A 242 0.89 -9.04 -16.97
N ARG A 243 -0.33 -8.53 -17.21
CA ARG A 243 -1.25 -7.98 -16.18
C ARG A 243 -2.09 -9.01 -15.44
N VAL A 244 -2.07 -10.28 -15.83
CA VAL A 244 -2.69 -11.33 -15.03
C VAL A 244 -1.94 -11.41 -13.70
N ALA A 245 -2.64 -10.98 -12.65
CA ALA A 245 -2.18 -10.81 -11.28
C ALA A 245 -2.79 -11.88 -10.35
N GLU A 246 -4.07 -12.19 -10.55
CA GLU A 246 -4.80 -13.17 -9.76
C GLU A 246 -4.66 -14.56 -10.41
N PRO A 247 -3.97 -15.51 -9.76
CA PRO A 247 -3.79 -16.84 -10.32
C PRO A 247 -5.05 -17.69 -10.22
N GLY A 248 -6.20 -17.20 -9.74
CA GLY A 248 -7.35 -18.02 -9.34
C GLY A 248 -7.70 -19.15 -10.33
N GLY A 249 -7.88 -18.83 -11.62
CA GLY A 249 -8.10 -19.85 -12.66
C GLY A 249 -6.93 -20.83 -12.84
N ILE A 250 -5.70 -20.31 -12.80
CA ILE A 250 -4.45 -21.08 -12.93
C ILE A 250 -4.21 -21.95 -11.69
N LEU A 251 -4.63 -21.50 -10.51
CA LEU A 251 -4.47 -22.21 -9.25
C LEU A 251 -5.31 -23.50 -9.26
N ILE A 252 -6.50 -23.48 -9.85
CA ILE A 252 -7.33 -24.67 -10.05
C ILE A 252 -6.64 -25.65 -10.99
N LEU A 253 -6.15 -25.15 -12.14
CA LEU A 253 -5.41 -25.97 -13.11
C LEU A 253 -4.15 -26.58 -12.50
N SER A 254 -3.59 -25.95 -11.46
CA SER A 254 -2.45 -26.44 -10.70
C SER A 254 -2.81 -27.35 -9.52
N GLY A 255 -4.09 -27.69 -9.32
CA GLY A 255 -4.57 -28.49 -8.19
C GLY A 255 -4.36 -27.80 -6.83
N GLY A 256 -4.46 -26.48 -6.77
CA GLY A 256 -4.25 -25.69 -5.55
C GLY A 256 -2.77 -25.41 -5.23
N ASN A 257 -1.82 -25.82 -6.07
CA ASN A 257 -0.40 -25.62 -5.82
C ASN A 257 0.08 -24.23 -6.29
N VAL A 258 0.25 -23.31 -5.34
CA VAL A 258 0.71 -21.93 -5.58
C VAL A 258 2.00 -21.84 -6.40
N LEU A 259 2.97 -22.73 -6.16
CA LEU A 259 4.24 -22.73 -6.91
C LEU A 259 4.05 -23.15 -8.37
N LEU A 260 3.23 -24.16 -8.60
CA LEU A 260 2.91 -24.63 -9.95
C LEU A 260 2.06 -23.60 -10.69
N ALA A 261 1.11 -22.95 -10.02
CA ALA A 261 0.33 -21.86 -10.60
C ALA A 261 1.22 -20.68 -11.02
N ALA A 262 2.16 -20.30 -10.15
CA ALA A 262 3.16 -19.28 -10.45
C ALA A 262 4.01 -19.68 -11.67
N ALA A 263 4.44 -20.94 -11.76
CA ALA A 263 5.20 -21.46 -12.88
C ALA A 263 4.40 -21.42 -14.20
N TYR A 264 3.14 -21.85 -14.20
CA TYR A 264 2.26 -21.78 -15.38
C TYR A 264 2.06 -20.34 -15.85
N LEU A 265 1.81 -19.41 -14.93
CA LEU A 265 1.69 -18.00 -15.26
C LEU A 265 2.99 -17.43 -15.85
N SER A 266 4.14 -17.79 -15.28
CA SER A 266 5.44 -17.39 -15.81
C SER A 266 5.70 -17.94 -17.20
N ILE A 267 5.41 -19.23 -17.44
CA ILE A 267 5.55 -19.86 -18.76
C ILE A 267 4.67 -19.15 -19.79
N ALA A 268 3.42 -18.85 -19.44
CA ALA A 268 2.52 -18.10 -20.32
C ALA A 268 3.10 -16.72 -20.65
N LYS A 269 3.53 -15.95 -19.65
CA LYS A 269 4.15 -14.63 -19.85
C LYS A 269 5.42 -14.70 -20.71
N ILE A 270 6.25 -15.73 -20.52
CA ILE A 270 7.43 -15.99 -21.35
C ILE A 270 7.02 -16.27 -22.80
N ALA A 271 6.06 -17.17 -23.02
CA ALA A 271 5.62 -17.56 -24.36
C ALA A 271 5.07 -16.36 -25.15
N PHE A 272 4.15 -15.59 -24.56
CA PHE A 272 3.60 -14.39 -25.20
C PHE A 272 4.64 -13.30 -25.41
N GLY A 273 5.58 -13.15 -24.47
CA GLY A 273 6.71 -12.23 -24.61
C GLY A 273 7.64 -12.63 -25.76
N ILE A 274 8.00 -13.91 -25.88
CA ILE A 274 8.81 -14.43 -26.99
C ILE A 274 8.12 -14.18 -28.33
N VAL A 275 6.81 -14.47 -28.43
CA VAL A 275 6.05 -14.22 -29.67
C VAL A 275 6.08 -12.74 -30.05
N PHE A 276 5.84 -11.84 -29.10
CA PHE A 276 5.89 -10.40 -29.32
C PHE A 276 7.28 -9.93 -29.79
N PHE A 277 8.35 -10.33 -29.10
CA PHE A 277 9.71 -9.96 -29.50
C PHE A 277 10.17 -10.66 -30.79
N ALA A 278 9.68 -11.86 -31.11
CA ALA A 278 9.98 -12.52 -32.38
C ALA A 278 9.42 -11.72 -33.57
N TYR A 279 8.17 -11.24 -33.47
CA TYR A 279 7.59 -10.37 -34.50
C TYR A 279 8.32 -9.02 -34.60
N LEU A 280 8.70 -8.41 -33.48
CA LEU A 280 9.52 -7.20 -33.51
C LEU A 280 10.90 -7.44 -34.14
N TYR A 281 11.52 -8.60 -33.89
CA TYR A 281 12.81 -8.97 -34.47
C TYR A 281 12.70 -9.15 -35.98
N GLU A 282 11.68 -9.86 -36.46
CA GLU A 282 11.39 -10.02 -37.88
C GLU A 282 11.25 -8.66 -38.57
N LEU A 283 10.50 -7.74 -37.94
CA LEU A 283 10.21 -6.43 -38.50
C LEU A 283 11.35 -5.43 -38.47
N SER A 284 12.21 -5.52 -37.45
CA SER A 284 13.44 -4.74 -37.41
C SER A 284 14.37 -5.05 -38.60
N GLY A 285 14.19 -6.20 -39.25
CA GLY A 285 15.05 -6.66 -40.34
C GLY A 285 16.47 -7.00 -39.87
N LEU A 286 16.66 -7.26 -38.57
CA LEU A 286 17.94 -7.60 -37.92
C LEU A 286 18.61 -8.82 -38.53
N SER A 287 17.83 -9.80 -38.99
CA SER A 287 18.31 -10.98 -39.72
C SER A 287 19.11 -10.59 -40.98
N LYS A 288 18.79 -9.43 -41.57
CA LYS A 288 19.40 -8.89 -42.79
C LYS A 288 20.46 -7.81 -42.52
N MET A 289 20.79 -7.52 -41.25
CA MET A 289 21.82 -6.53 -40.87
C MET A 289 23.17 -7.18 -40.61
N ALA A 290 24.28 -6.61 -41.09
CA ALA A 290 25.63 -7.16 -40.88
C ALA A 290 26.18 -6.96 -39.45
N GLY A 291 25.61 -6.04 -38.65
CA GLY A 291 26.14 -5.67 -37.33
C GLY A 291 25.70 -6.58 -36.18
N ARG A 292 26.66 -7.01 -35.34
CA ARG A 292 26.41 -7.81 -34.13
C ARG A 292 25.78 -7.00 -32.98
N LEU A 293 26.13 -5.71 -32.86
CA LEU A 293 25.71 -4.88 -31.72
C LEU A 293 24.19 -4.67 -31.67
N PRO A 294 23.47 -4.29 -32.75
CA PRO A 294 22.02 -4.12 -32.70
C PRO A 294 21.26 -5.40 -32.35
N ARG A 295 21.73 -6.57 -32.85
CA ARG A 295 21.17 -7.88 -32.50
C ARG A 295 21.32 -8.19 -31.01
N ARG A 296 22.51 -7.93 -30.45
CA ARG A 296 22.80 -8.13 -29.02
C ARG A 296 21.98 -7.18 -28.14
N SER A 297 21.86 -5.91 -28.53
CA SER A 297 21.03 -4.94 -27.81
C SER A 297 19.56 -5.35 -27.82
N PHE A 298 19.02 -5.75 -28.97
CA PHE A 298 17.66 -6.27 -29.08
C PHE A 298 17.45 -7.49 -28.19
N ALA A 299 18.33 -8.49 -28.29
CA ALA A 299 18.22 -9.72 -27.50
C ALA A 299 18.31 -9.42 -25.99
N ALA A 300 19.20 -8.52 -25.57
CA ALA A 300 19.31 -8.10 -24.18
C ALA A 300 18.02 -7.42 -23.69
N CYS A 301 17.45 -6.50 -24.47
CA CYS A 301 16.18 -5.86 -24.14
C CYS A 301 15.05 -6.88 -24.05
N ALA A 302 14.92 -7.78 -25.03
CA ALA A 302 13.91 -8.82 -25.04
C ALA A 302 14.02 -9.73 -23.81
N VAL A 303 15.22 -10.25 -23.52
CA VAL A 303 15.46 -11.12 -22.35
C VAL A 303 15.14 -10.39 -21.05
N VAL A 304 15.64 -9.16 -20.86
CA VAL A 304 15.39 -8.39 -19.63
C VAL A 304 13.90 -8.08 -19.47
N THR A 305 13.22 -7.61 -20.52
CA THR A 305 11.78 -7.31 -20.44
C THR A 305 10.95 -8.57 -20.17
N VAL A 306 11.25 -9.68 -20.85
CA VAL A 306 10.52 -10.95 -20.64
C VAL A 306 10.77 -11.48 -19.24
N LEU A 307 12.01 -11.51 -18.75
CA LEU A 307 12.31 -11.95 -17.38
C LEU A 307 11.61 -11.08 -16.34
N LEU A 308 11.70 -9.75 -16.47
CA LEU A 308 11.06 -8.83 -15.54
C LEU A 308 9.54 -8.93 -15.58
N ALA A 309 8.91 -9.16 -16.75
CA ALA A 309 7.47 -9.28 -16.87
C ALA A 309 6.95 -10.65 -16.42
N SER A 310 7.71 -11.72 -16.66
CA SER A 310 7.27 -13.11 -16.48
C SER A 310 7.39 -13.64 -15.07
N LEU A 311 8.30 -13.11 -14.27
CA LEU A 311 8.44 -13.59 -12.90
C LEU A 311 7.12 -13.35 -12.14
N PRO A 312 6.74 -14.25 -11.22
CA PRO A 312 5.60 -14.05 -10.34
C PRO A 312 6.00 -13.03 -9.26
N VAL A 313 6.05 -11.76 -9.69
CA VAL A 313 6.56 -10.66 -8.89
C VAL A 313 5.47 -10.19 -7.91
N ARG A 314 5.85 -9.87 -6.67
CA ARG A 314 4.91 -9.30 -5.67
C ARG A 314 4.27 -8.00 -6.12
N ALA A 315 4.89 -7.31 -7.07
CA ALA A 315 4.36 -6.13 -7.74
C ALA A 315 3.06 -6.39 -8.52
N ASN A 316 2.60 -7.63 -8.66
CA ASN A 316 1.28 -7.95 -9.21
C ASN A 316 0.36 -8.62 -8.18
N GLY A 317 0.69 -8.54 -6.89
CA GLY A 317 -0.11 -9.05 -5.80
C GLY A 317 0.50 -10.28 -5.16
N ARG A 318 -0.22 -10.83 -4.18
CA ARG A 318 0.18 -12.05 -3.48
C ARG A 318 -0.48 -13.25 -4.13
N ILE A 319 0.32 -14.10 -4.78
CA ILE A 319 -0.17 -15.27 -5.54
C ILE A 319 -0.90 -16.28 -4.63
N GLY A 320 -0.48 -16.39 -3.38
CA GLY A 320 -1.15 -17.22 -2.38
C GLY A 320 -2.33 -16.54 -1.68
N GLU A 321 -2.67 -15.31 -2.02
CA GLU A 321 -3.80 -14.59 -1.45
C GLU A 321 -5.03 -14.77 -2.34
N TRP A 322 -6.18 -14.87 -1.69
CA TRP A 322 -7.46 -14.85 -2.38
C TRP A 322 -8.36 -13.81 -1.70
N VAL A 323 -9.36 -13.34 -2.42
CA VAL A 323 -10.31 -12.34 -1.94
C VAL A 323 -11.72 -12.77 -2.27
N THR A 324 -12.65 -12.51 -1.36
CA THR A 324 -14.09 -12.70 -1.60
C THR A 324 -14.86 -11.47 -1.17
N THR A 325 -16.09 -11.36 -1.65
CA THR A 325 -16.98 -10.26 -1.31
C THR A 325 -18.36 -10.81 -1.01
N LEU A 326 -18.79 -10.63 0.24
CA LEU A 326 -20.15 -10.95 0.70
C LEU A 326 -21.05 -9.82 0.21
N LYS A 327 -21.76 -10.04 -0.88
CA LYS A 327 -22.54 -9.00 -1.58
C LYS A 327 -23.99 -9.00 -1.15
N ASN A 328 -24.55 -10.19 -0.92
CA ASN A 328 -25.96 -10.39 -0.67
C ASN A 328 -26.22 -10.60 0.82
N ALA A 329 -27.46 -10.36 1.24
CA ALA A 329 -27.91 -10.73 2.57
C ALA A 329 -27.74 -12.24 2.80
N ASN A 330 -27.22 -12.59 3.98
CA ASN A 330 -26.86 -13.93 4.44
C ASN A 330 -25.70 -14.60 3.69
N ASP A 331 -24.99 -13.89 2.78
CA ASP A 331 -23.69 -14.39 2.30
C ASP A 331 -22.75 -14.50 3.50
N LYS A 332 -22.09 -15.66 3.67
CA LYS A 332 -21.25 -15.91 4.84
C LYS A 332 -19.99 -16.73 4.56
N ILE A 333 -19.03 -16.56 5.47
CA ILE A 333 -17.77 -17.28 5.55
C ILE A 333 -17.69 -17.91 6.93
N SER A 334 -17.29 -19.18 7.01
CA SER A 334 -17.09 -19.89 8.26
C SER A 334 -15.70 -20.52 8.33
N GLN A 335 -15.01 -20.35 9.46
CA GLN A 335 -13.71 -20.96 9.75
C GLN A 335 -13.74 -21.63 11.12
N THR A 336 -13.22 -22.86 11.20
CA THR A 336 -12.96 -23.51 12.48
C THR A 336 -11.47 -23.44 12.84
N ILE A 337 -11.17 -23.06 14.08
CA ILE A 337 -9.82 -23.05 14.64
C ILE A 337 -9.78 -24.10 15.74
N LYS A 338 -9.02 -25.18 15.54
CA LYS A 338 -8.85 -26.22 16.56
C LYS A 338 -7.82 -25.78 17.59
N LEU A 339 -8.08 -26.11 18.85
CA LEU A 339 -7.21 -25.80 19.97
C LEU A 339 -6.52 -27.07 20.48
N SER A 340 -5.21 -27.05 20.52
CA SER A 340 -4.40 -28.04 21.23
C SER A 340 -4.64 -27.98 22.75
N ALA A 341 -4.19 -29.00 23.48
CA ALA A 341 -4.27 -28.99 24.95
C ALA A 341 -3.54 -27.77 25.56
N GLY A 342 -2.34 -27.47 25.07
CA GLY A 342 -1.57 -26.31 25.56
C GLY A 342 -2.20 -24.96 25.22
N GLU A 343 -2.85 -24.81 24.06
CA GLU A 343 -3.59 -23.58 23.73
C GLU A 343 -4.82 -23.40 24.62
N ARG A 344 -5.54 -24.48 24.93
CA ARG A 344 -6.66 -24.45 25.89
C ARG A 344 -6.18 -24.02 27.28
N GLU A 345 -5.03 -24.53 27.72
CA GLU A 345 -4.45 -24.13 29.00
C GLU A 345 -4.07 -22.64 29.02
N LYS A 346 -3.39 -22.15 27.97
CA LYS A 346 -3.03 -20.73 27.83
C LYS A 346 -4.25 -19.80 27.91
N LEU A 347 -5.36 -20.16 27.27
CA LEU A 347 -6.61 -19.39 27.31
C LEU A 347 -7.26 -19.30 28.71
N THR A 348 -6.73 -19.98 29.73
CA THR A 348 -7.13 -19.77 31.14
C THR A 348 -6.57 -18.48 31.70
N HIS A 349 -5.42 -18.04 31.18
CA HIS A 349 -4.68 -16.89 31.68
C HIS A 349 -4.50 -15.82 30.60
N GLN A 350 -5.21 -15.96 29.46
CA GLN A 350 -5.04 -15.11 28.29
C GLN A 350 -6.39 -14.66 27.73
N ALA A 351 -6.45 -13.39 27.32
CA ALA A 351 -7.53 -12.86 26.51
C ALA A 351 -7.39 -13.35 25.06
N ALA A 352 -8.52 -13.56 24.37
CA ALA A 352 -8.53 -13.98 22.98
C ALA A 352 -9.04 -12.86 22.07
N TYR A 353 -8.41 -12.72 20.92
CA TYR A 353 -8.76 -11.78 19.87
C TYR A 353 -8.91 -12.50 18.54
N ILE A 354 -9.98 -12.18 17.83
CA ILE A 354 -10.19 -12.58 16.44
C ILE A 354 -9.69 -11.45 15.55
N LEU A 355 -8.81 -11.78 14.61
CA LEU A 355 -8.30 -10.82 13.63
C LEU A 355 -8.95 -11.11 12.30
N VAL A 356 -9.60 -10.10 11.73
CA VAL A 356 -10.25 -10.16 10.41
C VAL A 356 -9.49 -9.28 9.43
N ASP A 357 -9.01 -9.87 8.34
CA ASP A 357 -8.43 -9.11 7.21
C ASP A 357 -9.54 -8.61 6.28
N THR A 358 -9.83 -7.32 6.35
CA THR A 358 -10.85 -6.68 5.52
C THR A 358 -10.38 -5.32 5.01
N ALA A 359 -10.96 -4.89 3.89
CA ALA A 359 -10.85 -3.52 3.39
C ALA A 359 -12.14 -2.76 3.71
N GLY A 360 -12.04 -1.67 4.46
CA GLY A 360 -13.19 -0.89 4.90
C GLY A 360 -13.93 -1.51 6.06
N SER A 361 -13.57 -1.16 7.29
CA SER A 361 -14.31 -1.63 8.48
C SER A 361 -15.76 -1.17 8.50
N ARG A 362 -16.10 -0.09 7.80
CA ARG A 362 -17.46 0.42 7.70
C ARG A 362 -18.47 -0.63 7.25
N ALA A 363 -18.14 -1.38 6.19
CA ALA A 363 -19.05 -2.42 5.68
C ALA A 363 -19.22 -3.54 6.72
N LEU A 364 -18.12 -3.94 7.37
CA LEU A 364 -18.12 -4.97 8.39
C LEU A 364 -18.86 -4.54 9.67
N SER A 365 -18.78 -3.27 10.08
CA SER A 365 -19.48 -2.78 11.27
C SER A 365 -20.95 -2.45 11.04
N GLN A 366 -21.34 -2.04 9.82
CA GLN A 366 -22.72 -1.63 9.51
C GLN A 366 -23.58 -2.78 9.02
N SER A 367 -23.04 -3.64 8.15
CA SER A 367 -23.77 -4.76 7.52
C SER A 367 -23.28 -6.12 8.00
N GLY A 368 -22.14 -6.19 8.69
CA GLY A 368 -21.55 -7.44 9.12
C GLY A 368 -22.11 -7.96 10.44
N ARG A 369 -22.20 -9.28 10.55
CA ARG A 369 -22.41 -10.02 11.80
C ARG A 369 -21.27 -11.00 11.98
N ILE A 370 -20.57 -10.92 13.11
CA ILE A 370 -19.51 -11.86 13.48
C ILE A 370 -20.03 -12.72 14.62
N THR A 371 -20.06 -14.03 14.43
CA THR A 371 -20.43 -15.00 15.47
C THR A 371 -19.29 -15.95 15.76
N VAL A 372 -19.22 -16.40 17.02
CA VAL A 372 -18.21 -17.33 17.51
C VAL A 372 -18.93 -18.38 18.35
N ASN A 373 -18.85 -19.65 17.95
CA ASN A 373 -19.58 -20.75 18.56
C ASN A 373 -21.08 -20.45 18.71
N GLY A 374 -21.67 -19.80 17.69
CA GLY A 374 -23.08 -19.41 17.66
C GLY A 374 -23.44 -18.15 18.45
N LYS A 375 -22.52 -17.56 19.23
CA LYS A 375 -22.76 -16.29 19.94
C LYS A 375 -22.26 -15.10 19.13
N GLN A 376 -23.09 -14.09 18.95
CA GLN A 376 -22.69 -12.84 18.29
C GLN A 376 -21.69 -12.07 19.16
N ILE A 377 -20.65 -11.55 18.52
CA ILE A 377 -19.68 -10.67 19.16
C ILE A 377 -20.06 -9.23 18.87
N GLU A 378 -20.36 -8.47 19.92
CA GLU A 378 -20.82 -7.07 19.83
C GLU A 378 -19.71 -6.06 20.09
N ASN A 379 -18.47 -6.51 20.30
CA ASN A 379 -17.33 -5.63 20.50
C ASN A 379 -17.02 -4.83 19.23
N ALA A 380 -16.57 -3.59 19.40
CA ALA A 380 -16.12 -2.77 18.29
C ALA A 380 -14.84 -3.32 17.65
N LEU A 381 -14.70 -3.10 16.35
CA LEU A 381 -13.49 -3.43 15.59
C LEU A 381 -12.37 -2.43 15.92
N ILE A 382 -11.23 -2.94 16.38
CA ILE A 382 -10.04 -2.13 16.65
C ILE A 382 -9.14 -2.15 15.40
N PRO A 383 -8.78 -1.00 14.81
CA PRO A 383 -7.93 -0.95 13.61
C PRO A 383 -6.50 -1.39 13.93
N GLY A 384 -6.00 -2.45 13.29
CA GLY A 384 -4.69 -3.02 13.61
C GLY A 384 -3.52 -2.06 13.38
N ILE A 385 -3.60 -1.16 12.38
CA ILE A 385 -2.53 -0.17 12.14
C ILE A 385 -2.40 0.77 13.34
N SER A 386 -3.50 1.13 13.99
CA SER A 386 -3.50 2.00 15.18
C SER A 386 -2.73 1.40 16.35
N LEU A 387 -2.55 0.07 16.38
CA LEU A 387 -1.78 -0.65 17.39
C LEU A 387 -0.28 -0.73 17.05
N THR A 388 0.13 -0.35 15.83
CA THR A 388 1.54 -0.40 15.39
C THR A 388 2.35 0.83 15.78
N GLN A 389 1.67 1.89 16.24
CA GLN A 389 2.29 3.19 16.54
C GLN A 389 3.14 3.18 17.82
N ASP A 390 4.14 4.04 17.87
CA ASP A 390 4.90 4.30 19.08
C ASP A 390 4.17 5.35 19.93
N PHE A 391 3.43 4.87 20.93
CA PHE A 391 2.67 5.71 21.84
C PHE A 391 3.54 6.57 22.76
N SER A 392 4.85 6.28 22.89
CA SER A 392 5.78 7.08 23.70
C SER A 392 6.28 8.32 22.98
N ALA A 393 6.14 8.38 21.65
CA ALA A 393 6.69 9.42 20.80
C ALA A 393 5.61 10.41 20.31
N ILE A 394 4.76 10.90 21.22
CA ILE A 394 3.76 11.92 20.86
C ILE A 394 4.44 13.24 20.44
N LYS A 395 3.95 13.85 19.36
CA LYS A 395 4.49 15.09 18.80
C LYS A 395 3.44 16.20 18.88
N GLN A 396 3.90 17.44 18.77
CA GLN A 396 3.04 18.63 18.70
C GLN A 396 3.28 19.34 17.37
N ASN A 397 2.21 19.72 16.66
CA ASN A 397 2.31 20.42 15.38
C ASN A 397 2.40 21.94 15.56
N GLY A 398 2.54 22.69 14.45
CA GLY A 398 2.62 24.16 14.48
C GLY A 398 1.35 24.87 15.01
N LYS A 399 0.22 24.15 15.10
CA LYS A 399 -1.04 24.64 15.69
C LYS A 399 -1.22 24.23 17.16
N SER A 400 -0.19 23.65 17.76
CA SER A 400 -0.24 23.10 19.12
C SER A 400 -1.19 21.91 19.31
N GLU A 401 -1.55 21.21 18.24
CA GLU A 401 -2.28 19.94 18.33
C GLU A 401 -1.29 18.80 18.56
N LEU A 402 -1.65 17.90 19.45
CA LEU A 402 -0.92 16.66 19.69
C LEU A 402 -1.25 15.64 18.60
N TYR A 403 -0.28 14.82 18.21
CA TYR A 403 -0.49 13.74 17.26
C TYR A 403 0.55 12.62 17.43
N TYR A 404 0.17 11.40 17.04
CA TYR A 404 1.11 10.31 16.78
C TYR A 404 1.53 10.35 15.31
N GLU A 405 2.81 10.17 15.05
CA GLU A 405 3.37 10.36 13.70
C GLU A 405 2.75 9.41 12.66
N CYS A 406 2.63 8.12 13.00
CA CYS A 406 2.02 7.11 12.13
C CYS A 406 0.59 7.49 11.76
N GLU A 407 -0.23 7.80 12.78
CA GLU A 407 -1.62 8.23 12.61
C GLU A 407 -1.74 9.50 11.75
N TRP A 408 -0.87 10.49 11.99
CA TRP A 408 -0.84 11.72 11.22
C TRP A 408 -0.50 11.48 9.75
N ILE A 409 0.52 10.66 9.46
CA ILE A 409 0.92 10.30 8.09
C ILE A 409 -0.23 9.61 7.37
N TYR A 410 -0.83 8.59 7.99
CA TYR A 410 -1.96 7.88 7.38
C TYR A 410 -3.14 8.82 7.12
N ASP A 411 -3.50 9.70 8.05
CA ASP A 411 -4.56 10.67 7.80
C ASP A 411 -4.20 11.61 6.64
N CYS A 412 -3.02 12.24 6.62
CA CYS A 412 -2.63 13.12 5.50
C CYS A 412 -2.71 12.43 4.13
N MET A 413 -2.32 11.16 4.07
CA MET A 413 -2.36 10.38 2.84
C MET A 413 -3.79 9.94 2.48
N THR A 414 -4.60 9.50 3.45
CA THR A 414 -6.00 9.10 3.21
C THR A 414 -6.89 10.30 2.88
N VAL A 415 -6.72 11.47 3.53
CA VAL A 415 -7.40 12.74 3.18
C VAL A 415 -7.25 13.01 1.69
N SER A 416 -6.02 12.92 1.21
CA SER A 416 -5.66 13.27 -0.16
C SER A 416 -6.24 12.29 -1.20
N ALA A 417 -6.64 11.09 -0.75
CA ALA A 417 -7.29 10.05 -1.55
C ALA A 417 -8.82 9.99 -1.36
N ASP A 418 -9.43 10.91 -0.61
CA ASP A 418 -10.85 10.86 -0.18
C ASP A 418 -11.22 9.55 0.56
N LEU A 419 -10.27 9.02 1.34
CA LEU A 419 -10.41 7.82 2.16
C LEU A 419 -10.28 8.17 3.64
N SER A 420 -10.79 7.32 4.53
CA SER A 420 -10.44 7.33 5.95
C SER A 420 -9.39 6.27 6.26
N ASN A 421 -8.73 6.40 7.41
CA ASN A 421 -7.81 5.36 7.90
C ASN A 421 -8.51 4.00 8.10
N LEU A 422 -9.83 4.01 8.31
CA LEU A 422 -10.68 2.83 8.44
C LEU A 422 -11.07 2.21 7.09
N ASP A 423 -10.79 2.87 5.97
CA ASP A 423 -11.02 2.33 4.62
C ASP A 423 -9.82 1.52 4.11
N LEU A 424 -8.67 1.63 4.79
CA LEU A 424 -7.48 0.85 4.48
C LEU A 424 -7.67 -0.63 4.86
N ARG A 425 -7.14 -1.52 4.02
CA ARG A 425 -7.08 -2.96 4.20
C ARG A 425 -6.07 -3.33 5.27
N GLN A 426 -6.58 -3.59 6.45
CA GLN A 426 -5.79 -3.93 7.62
C GLN A 426 -6.39 -5.12 8.36
N TRP A 427 -5.66 -5.58 9.38
CA TRP A 427 -6.24 -6.47 10.37
C TRP A 427 -7.14 -5.64 11.28
N TYR A 428 -8.37 -6.08 11.48
CA TYR A 428 -9.23 -5.54 12.53
C TYR A 428 -9.35 -6.55 13.65
N TRP A 429 -9.13 -6.08 14.87
CA TRP A 429 -9.10 -6.91 16.05
C TRP A 429 -10.45 -6.84 16.74
N LEU A 430 -10.93 -8.01 17.15
CA LEU A 430 -12.20 -8.17 17.85
C LEU A 430 -11.95 -8.98 19.11
N ARG A 431 -12.17 -8.36 20.28
CA ARG A 431 -12.02 -9.05 21.56
C ARG A 431 -13.12 -10.10 21.71
N VAL A 432 -12.74 -11.33 22.05
CA VAL A 432 -13.69 -12.41 22.33
C VAL A 432 -14.09 -12.34 23.81
N PRO A 433 -15.40 -12.26 24.14
CA PRO A 433 -15.88 -12.26 25.51
C PRO A 433 -15.41 -13.50 26.30
N PRO A 434 -15.08 -13.38 27.60
CA PRO A 434 -14.57 -14.49 28.41
C PRO A 434 -15.48 -15.73 28.43
N ASP A 435 -16.79 -15.55 28.40
CA ASP A 435 -17.76 -16.65 28.39
C ASP A 435 -17.74 -17.43 27.06
N VAL A 436 -17.53 -16.74 25.94
CA VAL A 436 -17.31 -17.36 24.62
C VAL A 436 -15.99 -18.10 24.59
N VAL A 437 -14.92 -17.52 25.17
CA VAL A 437 -13.62 -18.18 25.31
C VAL A 437 -13.75 -19.47 26.12
N ASN A 438 -14.46 -19.44 27.25
CA ASN A 438 -14.69 -20.63 28.06
C ASN A 438 -15.47 -21.71 27.30
N THR A 439 -16.49 -21.32 26.53
CA THR A 439 -17.23 -22.23 25.65
C THR A 439 -16.31 -22.86 24.60
N ALA A 440 -15.47 -22.06 23.95
CA ALA A 440 -14.50 -22.52 22.95
C ALA A 440 -13.44 -23.47 23.53
N LYS A 441 -12.95 -23.19 24.74
CA LYS A 441 -12.01 -24.05 25.46
C LYS A 441 -12.60 -25.43 25.73
N THR A 442 -13.85 -25.48 26.22
CA THR A 442 -14.57 -26.73 26.47
C THR A 442 -14.82 -27.50 25.18
N ALA A 443 -15.21 -26.81 24.11
CA ALA A 443 -15.40 -27.41 22.79
C ALA A 443 -14.07 -27.81 22.09
N GLY A 444 -12.93 -27.29 22.56
CA GLY A 444 -11.63 -27.46 21.93
C GLY A 444 -11.49 -26.78 20.57
N ARG A 445 -12.36 -25.80 20.26
CA ARG A 445 -12.34 -25.08 18.99
C ARG A 445 -13.06 -23.73 19.05
N PHE A 446 -12.71 -22.85 18.12
CA PHE A 446 -13.49 -21.66 17.77
C PHE A 446 -14.13 -21.86 16.39
N ASP A 447 -15.45 -21.87 16.33
CA ASP A 447 -16.24 -21.85 15.09
C ASP A 447 -16.64 -20.40 14.81
N ILE A 448 -15.97 -19.76 13.85
CA ILE A 448 -16.12 -18.33 13.57
C ILE A 448 -16.90 -18.17 12.27
N GLU A 449 -17.94 -17.32 12.28
CA GLU A 449 -18.73 -16.99 11.10
C GLU A 449 -18.77 -15.47 10.90
N ILE A 450 -18.50 -15.03 9.66
CA ILE A 450 -18.68 -13.64 9.22
C ILE A 450 -19.76 -13.65 8.15
N GLU A 451 -20.83 -12.89 8.40
CA GLU A 451 -22.00 -12.83 7.55
C GLU A 451 -22.31 -11.39 7.15
N ASN A 452 -22.75 -11.19 5.91
CA ASN A 452 -23.40 -9.95 5.50
C ASN A 452 -24.89 -10.03 5.83
N LYS A 453 -25.31 -9.45 6.96
CA LYS A 453 -26.67 -9.60 7.52
C LYS A 453 -27.75 -9.07 6.58
N ASP A 454 -27.52 -7.92 5.96
CA ASP A 454 -28.56 -7.17 5.23
C ASP A 454 -28.26 -6.97 3.74
N GLY A 455 -27.05 -7.27 3.27
CA GLY A 455 -26.65 -7.08 1.87
C GLY A 455 -26.58 -5.61 1.44
N LYS A 456 -26.67 -4.64 2.36
CA LYS A 456 -26.67 -3.21 2.01
C LYS A 456 -25.30 -2.73 1.57
N LEU A 457 -24.25 -3.17 2.26
CA LEU A 457 -22.86 -2.87 1.92
C LEU A 457 -22.09 -4.17 1.64
N PRO A 458 -21.33 -4.25 0.54
CA PRO A 458 -20.50 -5.41 0.25
C PRO A 458 -19.33 -5.50 1.24
N ILE A 459 -19.17 -6.64 1.90
CA ILE A 459 -18.09 -6.89 2.85
C ILE A 459 -16.97 -7.64 2.14
N ARG A 460 -15.77 -7.07 2.11
CA ARG A 460 -14.64 -7.65 1.39
C ARG A 460 -13.63 -8.28 2.34
N ILE A 461 -13.54 -9.61 2.28
CA ILE A 461 -12.66 -10.40 3.15
C ILE A 461 -11.52 -11.00 2.34
N PHE A 462 -10.32 -10.97 2.91
CA PHE A 462 -9.12 -11.55 2.31
C PHE A 462 -8.75 -12.86 3.02
N GLY A 463 -8.09 -13.76 2.30
CA GLY A 463 -7.64 -15.06 2.80
C GLY A 463 -6.32 -15.48 2.17
N ALA A 464 -5.76 -16.60 2.63
CA ALA A 464 -4.58 -17.18 2.02
C ALA A 464 -4.71 -18.68 1.77
N HIS A 465 -4.13 -19.14 0.68
CA HIS A 465 -3.95 -20.56 0.43
C HIS A 465 -2.86 -21.10 1.36
N VAL A 466 -3.16 -22.21 2.01
CA VAL A 466 -2.23 -22.94 2.87
C VAL A 466 -1.45 -23.92 2.01
N ASN A 467 -0.12 -23.86 2.07
CA ASN A 467 0.72 -24.82 1.36
C ASN A 467 0.58 -26.22 1.96
N LYS A 468 1.03 -27.25 1.24
CA LYS A 468 1.04 -28.65 1.72
C LYS A 468 1.68 -28.84 3.11
N ASN A 469 2.63 -27.99 3.47
CA ASN A 469 3.33 -28.03 4.76
C ASN A 469 2.55 -27.32 5.89
N GLY A 470 1.28 -26.95 5.67
CA GLY A 470 0.50 -26.19 6.63
C GLY A 470 0.86 -24.71 6.74
N THR A 471 1.78 -24.19 5.92
CA THR A 471 2.21 -22.78 6.03
C THR A 471 1.44 -21.86 5.07
N ALA A 472 1.02 -20.69 5.54
CA ALA A 472 0.47 -19.62 4.70
C ALA A 472 1.39 -18.38 4.71
N ILE A 473 1.31 -17.58 3.65
CA ILE A 473 1.92 -16.24 3.61
C ILE A 473 0.80 -15.23 3.84
N LEU A 474 0.82 -14.60 5.01
CA LEU A 474 -0.21 -13.68 5.47
C LEU A 474 0.33 -12.27 5.65
N PRO A 475 -0.52 -11.24 5.66
CA PRO A 475 -0.05 -9.91 5.97
C PRO A 475 0.39 -9.79 7.44
N SER A 476 1.45 -9.01 7.71
CA SER A 476 1.92 -8.72 9.06
C SER A 476 0.83 -8.04 9.91
N VAL A 477 0.75 -8.46 11.17
CA VAL A 477 -0.16 -7.88 12.19
C VAL A 477 0.47 -6.74 12.98
N ASP A 478 1.80 -6.66 12.99
CA ASP A 478 2.57 -5.77 13.88
C ASP A 478 3.31 -4.65 13.15
N SER A 479 3.31 -4.71 11.81
CA SER A 479 4.07 -3.84 10.94
C SER A 479 3.21 -3.34 9.78
N SER A 480 3.32 -2.03 9.52
CA SER A 480 2.53 -1.33 8.51
C SER A 480 3.43 -0.42 7.66
N SER A 481 2.95 0.00 6.50
CA SER A 481 3.66 0.85 5.54
C SER A 481 2.65 1.68 4.78
N TRP A 482 2.68 2.99 4.98
CA TRP A 482 1.83 3.89 4.20
C TRP A 482 2.30 3.91 2.75
N GLU A 483 3.61 3.78 2.50
CA GLU A 483 4.13 3.68 1.14
C GLU A 483 3.51 2.52 0.38
N LYS A 484 3.40 1.35 1.03
CA LYS A 484 2.73 0.20 0.44
C LYS A 484 1.23 0.38 0.28
N ALA A 485 0.55 1.14 1.15
CA ALA A 485 -0.87 1.43 0.97
C ALA A 485 -1.12 2.36 -0.22
N PHE A 486 -0.41 3.49 -0.29
CA PHE A 486 -0.70 4.56 -1.25
C PHE A 486 0.04 4.39 -2.57
N TYR A 487 1.34 4.12 -2.50
CA TYR A 487 2.15 3.81 -3.68
C TYR A 487 2.01 2.35 -4.11
N GLY A 488 1.18 1.57 -3.40
CA GLY A 488 0.94 0.13 -3.47
C GLY A 488 0.69 -0.47 -4.85
N VAL A 489 1.73 -0.45 -5.65
CA VAL A 489 1.87 -1.05 -6.98
C VAL A 489 1.59 -2.55 -7.00
N GLU A 490 1.50 -3.20 -5.85
CA GLU A 490 1.22 -4.62 -5.68
C GLU A 490 -0.26 -4.97 -5.90
N SER A 491 -1.18 -4.02 -5.75
CA SER A 491 -2.58 -4.22 -6.13
C SER A 491 -2.95 -3.18 -7.16
N ASP A 492 -3.29 -3.65 -8.37
CA ASP A 492 -3.94 -2.79 -9.36
C ASP A 492 -5.17 -2.20 -8.67
N LYS A 493 -6.03 -3.07 -8.10
CA LYS A 493 -7.42 -2.85 -7.65
C LYS A 493 -7.61 -1.87 -6.49
N GLU A 494 -6.62 -1.63 -5.62
CA GLU A 494 -6.86 -0.90 -4.35
C GLU A 494 -5.67 -0.09 -3.78
N LEU A 495 -6.05 1.02 -3.13
CA LEU A 495 -5.21 1.95 -2.36
C LEU A 495 -4.97 1.56 -0.89
N THR A 496 -5.05 0.28 -0.56
CA THR A 496 -5.52 -0.07 0.79
C THR A 496 -4.59 -0.94 1.61
N CYS A 497 -3.54 -1.58 1.09
CA CYS A 497 -2.79 -2.56 1.89
C CYS A 497 -1.48 -2.01 2.46
N PRO A 498 -1.37 -1.71 3.78
CA PRO A 498 -0.13 -1.24 4.36
C PRO A 498 0.77 -2.36 4.88
N ARG A 499 0.30 -3.59 4.95
CA ARG A 499 0.96 -4.65 5.72
C ARG A 499 2.04 -5.38 4.92
N TYR A 500 3.07 -5.83 5.61
CA TYR A 500 4.14 -6.70 5.06
C TYR A 500 3.70 -8.15 4.94
N ASP A 501 4.54 -9.04 4.43
CA ASP A 501 4.24 -10.47 4.37
C ASP A 501 4.96 -11.18 5.51
N PHE A 502 4.26 -12.08 6.20
CA PHE A 502 4.82 -13.05 7.14
C PHE A 502 4.43 -14.46 6.76
N ARG A 503 5.31 -15.40 7.10
CA ARG A 503 5.04 -16.83 6.98
C ARG A 503 4.49 -17.30 8.33
N ILE A 504 3.29 -17.86 8.34
CA ILE A 504 2.64 -18.39 9.54
C ILE A 504 2.37 -19.87 9.32
N ASN A 505 2.63 -20.67 10.36
CA ASN A 505 2.25 -22.08 10.37
C ASN A 505 0.76 -22.18 10.77
N MET A 506 -0.07 -22.63 9.84
CA MET A 506 -1.51 -22.78 9.97
C MET A 506 -1.93 -24.23 10.31
N SER A 507 -1.01 -25.09 10.76
CA SER A 507 -1.29 -26.51 11.05
C SER A 507 -2.43 -26.74 12.06
N ASN A 508 -2.74 -25.76 12.93
CA ASN A 508 -3.85 -25.82 13.89
C ASN A 508 -5.20 -25.32 13.32
N HIS A 509 -5.22 -24.71 12.13
CA HIS A 509 -6.44 -24.23 11.50
C HIS A 509 -7.02 -25.33 10.60
N SER A 510 -8.25 -25.77 10.88
CA SER A 510 -8.89 -26.85 10.13
C SER A 510 -10.23 -26.41 9.55
N GLU A 511 -10.49 -26.82 8.31
CA GLU A 511 -11.75 -26.65 7.57
C GLU A 511 -12.27 -25.21 7.48
N SER A 512 -12.53 -24.81 6.25
CA SER A 512 -12.88 -23.46 5.88
C SER A 512 -13.95 -23.58 4.80
N SER A 513 -15.16 -23.08 5.06
CA SER A 513 -16.30 -23.16 4.15
C SER A 513 -16.85 -21.78 3.82
N VAL A 514 -17.18 -21.57 2.54
CA VAL A 514 -17.91 -20.39 2.05
C VAL A 514 -19.31 -20.86 1.69
N SER A 515 -20.35 -20.18 2.17
CA SER A 515 -21.69 -20.28 1.57
C SER A 515 -22.06 -18.94 0.93
N ILE A 516 -21.65 -18.80 -0.33
CA ILE A 516 -22.02 -17.69 -1.23
C ILE A 516 -22.71 -18.33 -2.44
N ARG A 517 -23.73 -17.65 -3.00
CA ARG A 517 -24.49 -18.15 -4.16
C ARG A 517 -23.63 -18.49 -5.38
N GLU A 518 -22.45 -17.90 -5.50
CA GLU A 518 -21.40 -18.29 -6.44
C GLU A 518 -20.14 -18.67 -5.67
N PRO A 519 -19.96 -19.95 -5.27
CA PRO A 519 -18.76 -20.41 -4.58
C PRO A 519 -17.62 -20.54 -5.59
N LYS A 520 -17.19 -19.44 -6.19
CA LYS A 520 -16.10 -19.42 -7.13
C LYS A 520 -14.78 -19.50 -6.37
N TYR A 521 -14.11 -20.65 -6.46
CA TYR A 521 -12.65 -20.80 -6.32
C TYR A 521 -12.04 -20.58 -4.92
N HIS A 522 -12.85 -20.56 -3.86
CA HIS A 522 -12.39 -20.35 -2.49
C HIS A 522 -12.03 -21.67 -1.79
N SER A 523 -10.87 -22.25 -2.12
CA SER A 523 -10.29 -23.40 -1.39
C SER A 523 -9.01 -22.96 -0.68
N GLY A 524 -9.12 -22.56 0.59
CA GLY A 524 -7.99 -22.10 1.41
C GLY A 524 -8.44 -21.79 2.85
N ALA A 525 -7.50 -21.63 3.77
CA ALA A 525 -7.82 -21.14 5.12
C ALA A 525 -8.16 -19.64 5.03
N TYR A 526 -9.22 -19.20 5.71
CA TYR A 526 -9.50 -17.77 5.77
C TYR A 526 -8.42 -17.08 6.62
N SER A 527 -8.21 -15.79 6.34
CA SER A 527 -7.43 -14.93 7.22
C SER A 527 -8.29 -14.51 8.42
N ILE A 528 -8.94 -15.48 9.08
CA ILE A 528 -9.41 -15.29 10.44
C ILE A 528 -8.34 -15.91 11.34
N LEU A 529 -7.64 -15.06 12.08
CA LEU A 529 -6.61 -15.50 13.01
C LEU A 529 -7.12 -15.41 14.42
N LEU A 530 -6.67 -16.34 15.25
CA LEU A 530 -6.82 -16.26 16.70
C LEU A 530 -5.49 -15.78 17.28
N LEU A 531 -5.54 -14.72 18.07
CA LEU A 531 -4.41 -14.22 18.84
C LEU A 531 -4.76 -14.25 20.33
N THR A 532 -3.84 -14.74 21.15
CA THR A 532 -4.04 -14.86 22.59
C THR A 532 -3.05 -14.00 23.34
N ALA A 533 -3.50 -13.13 24.24
CA ALA A 533 -2.62 -12.22 24.96
C ALA A 533 -2.67 -12.46 26.47
N PRO A 534 -1.52 -12.40 27.20
CA PRO A 534 -1.51 -12.44 28.67
C PRO A 534 -2.56 -11.52 29.25
N LEU A 535 -3.37 -12.04 30.18
CA LEU A 535 -4.15 -11.17 31.06
C LEU A 535 -3.18 -10.44 31.98
N ALA A 536 -3.31 -9.12 32.12
CA ALA A 536 -2.56 -8.39 33.13
C ALA A 536 -2.83 -9.00 34.52
N GLU A 537 -1.77 -9.42 35.23
CA GLU A 537 -1.87 -10.04 36.55
C GLU A 537 -2.69 -9.15 37.50
N GLY A 538 -3.74 -9.71 38.11
CA GLY A 538 -4.57 -9.01 39.09
C GLY A 538 -5.58 -8.00 38.53
N GLN A 539 -5.71 -7.86 37.20
CA GLN A 539 -6.72 -7.00 36.59
C GLN A 539 -7.83 -7.85 35.96
N ALA A 540 -8.90 -8.10 36.72
CA ALA A 540 -10.19 -8.29 36.08
C ALA A 540 -10.40 -7.06 35.18
N ALA A 541 -10.79 -7.28 33.91
CA ALA A 541 -10.99 -6.21 32.94
C ALA A 541 -11.72 -5.05 33.63
N LYS A 542 -11.02 -3.92 33.81
CA LYS A 542 -11.59 -2.79 34.55
C LYS A 542 -12.92 -2.42 33.88
N PRO A 543 -13.96 -2.14 34.67
CA PRO A 543 -15.30 -1.94 34.14
C PRO A 543 -15.28 -0.91 33.02
N ILE A 544 -16.10 -1.16 32.00
CA ILE A 544 -16.41 -0.20 30.95
C ILE A 544 -16.90 1.06 31.68
N VAL A 545 -16.15 2.15 31.59
CA VAL A 545 -16.68 3.46 31.96
C VAL A 545 -17.54 3.86 30.78
N SER A 546 -18.83 3.53 30.85
CA SER A 546 -19.84 4.11 29.97
C SER A 546 -20.09 5.52 30.47
N ILE A 547 -19.81 6.51 29.62
CA ILE A 547 -20.14 7.89 29.94
C ILE A 547 -21.56 8.10 29.39
N ASP A 548 -22.56 7.73 30.19
CA ASP A 548 -23.98 7.95 29.86
C ASP A 548 -24.41 9.43 30.00
N ASP A 549 -23.48 10.34 30.33
CA ASP A 549 -23.70 11.78 30.58
C ASP A 549 -24.04 12.62 29.33
N LEU A 550 -24.36 12.00 28.18
CA LEU A 550 -24.82 12.73 27.01
C LEU A 550 -26.31 13.10 27.20
N PRO A 551 -26.66 14.40 27.31
CA PRO A 551 -27.92 14.85 27.90
C PRO A 551 -29.19 14.56 27.07
N GLN A 552 -29.08 13.98 25.87
CA GLN A 552 -30.22 13.62 25.03
C GLN A 552 -29.99 12.28 24.33
N GLN A 553 -31.00 11.41 24.29
CA GLN A 553 -30.94 10.16 23.52
C GLN A 553 -31.02 10.40 22.00
N GLN A 554 -31.37 11.61 21.57
CA GLN A 554 -31.59 11.96 20.16
C GLN A 554 -31.06 13.37 19.86
N TYR A 555 -30.26 13.48 18.80
CA TYR A 555 -29.61 14.71 18.35
C TYR A 555 -29.88 14.98 16.89
N PHE A 556 -29.89 16.26 16.52
CA PHE A 556 -30.05 16.68 15.13
C PHE A 556 -28.90 17.59 14.69
N VAL A 557 -28.24 17.18 13.62
CA VAL A 557 -27.15 17.89 12.97
C VAL A 557 -27.69 18.50 11.68
N GLU A 558 -27.88 19.82 11.66
CA GLU A 558 -28.37 20.53 10.47
C GLU A 558 -27.23 20.77 9.47
N PRO A 559 -27.50 20.80 8.15
CA PRO A 559 -26.49 21.07 7.13
C PRO A 559 -25.70 22.35 7.42
N GLY A 560 -24.36 22.27 7.31
CA GLY A 560 -23.45 23.38 7.61
C GLY A 560 -23.34 23.81 9.08
N MET A 561 -24.12 23.23 10.01
CA MET A 561 -24.03 23.56 11.43
C MET A 561 -23.26 22.49 12.22
N ARG A 562 -22.12 22.90 12.78
CA ARG A 562 -21.34 22.07 13.71
C ARG A 562 -22.14 21.80 14.98
N ARG A 563 -22.15 20.54 15.44
CA ARG A 563 -22.67 20.15 16.76
C ARG A 563 -21.55 19.57 17.62
N ASP A 564 -21.41 20.09 18.83
CA ASP A 564 -20.35 19.72 19.77
C ASP A 564 -20.94 19.18 21.07
N PHE A 565 -20.32 18.11 21.58
CA PHE A 565 -20.62 17.47 22.84
C PHE A 565 -19.34 17.43 23.65
N SER A 566 -19.33 18.06 24.82
CA SER A 566 -18.16 18.08 25.71
C SER A 566 -18.48 17.27 26.96
N MET A 567 -17.58 16.37 27.34
CA MET A 567 -17.71 15.57 28.55
C MET A 567 -16.44 15.69 29.38
N HIS A 568 -16.61 15.83 30.69
CA HIS A 568 -15.50 15.79 31.63
C HIS A 568 -15.19 14.34 31.95
N VAL A 569 -13.92 13.97 31.82
CA VAL A 569 -13.45 12.62 32.14
C VAL A 569 -12.25 12.68 33.06
N ASN A 570 -12.07 11.64 33.86
CA ASN A 570 -10.87 11.47 34.66
C ASN A 570 -10.22 10.13 34.30
N LEU A 571 -9.23 10.19 33.42
CA LEU A 571 -8.51 9.00 32.95
C LEU A 571 -7.27 8.66 33.78
N LYS A 572 -7.12 9.23 34.98
CA LYS A 572 -5.99 8.94 35.89
C LYS A 572 -5.86 7.46 36.25
N ASN A 573 -6.97 6.72 36.25
CA ASN A 573 -7.02 5.31 36.61
C ASN A 573 -6.45 4.36 35.53
N PHE A 574 -6.12 4.88 34.35
CA PHE A 574 -5.56 4.13 33.20
C PHE A 574 -4.03 4.28 33.11
N HIS A 575 -3.35 4.33 34.26
CA HIS A 575 -1.89 4.52 34.31
C HIS A 575 -1.17 3.32 33.68
N ASN A 576 -0.31 3.55 32.68
CA ASN A 576 0.39 2.52 31.89
C ASN A 576 -0.49 1.51 31.10
N GLU A 577 -1.81 1.71 31.07
CA GLU A 577 -2.73 0.86 30.34
C GLU A 577 -3.06 1.45 28.96
N MET A 578 -3.30 0.58 27.99
CA MET A 578 -3.89 0.99 26.71
C MET A 578 -5.40 1.03 26.88
N ALA A 579 -5.98 2.22 26.82
CA ALA A 579 -7.42 2.42 26.80
C ALA A 579 -7.94 2.21 25.37
N ILE A 580 -9.06 1.52 25.22
CA ILE A 580 -9.84 1.44 24.00
C ILE A 580 -11.06 2.32 24.17
N MET A 581 -11.10 3.40 23.39
CA MET A 581 -12.25 4.28 23.32
C MET A 581 -13.17 3.79 22.22
N ARG A 582 -14.47 3.70 22.52
CA ARG A 582 -15.50 3.23 21.58
C ARG A 582 -16.60 4.27 21.47
N LEU A 583 -16.78 4.81 20.27
CA LEU A 583 -17.84 5.72 19.91
C LEU A 583 -18.90 4.94 19.13
N HIS A 584 -20.11 4.83 19.68
CA HIS A 584 -21.20 4.11 19.04
C HIS A 584 -22.53 4.83 19.16
N GLY A 585 -23.46 4.48 18.28
CA GLY A 585 -24.80 5.05 18.21
C GLY A 585 -25.49 4.62 16.92
N THR A 586 -26.62 5.26 16.61
CA THR A 586 -27.33 5.08 15.34
C THR A 586 -27.50 6.41 14.65
N SER A 587 -27.50 6.40 13.32
CA SER A 587 -27.77 7.62 12.55
C SER A 587 -28.64 7.36 11.32
N ALA A 588 -29.45 8.37 10.99
CA ALA A 588 -30.34 8.37 9.82
C ALA A 588 -30.38 9.75 9.17
N SER A 589 -30.60 9.79 7.85
CA SER A 589 -30.86 11.02 7.11
C SER A 589 -31.80 10.76 5.93
N GLU A 590 -32.68 11.70 5.63
CA GLU A 590 -33.66 11.58 4.53
C GLU A 590 -32.99 11.40 3.16
N LYS A 591 -31.82 12.03 2.98
CA LYS A 591 -30.94 11.92 1.82
C LYS A 591 -29.52 11.56 2.30
N PRO A 592 -28.70 10.92 1.45
CA PRO A 592 -27.31 10.70 1.78
C PRO A 592 -26.60 12.04 2.08
N THR A 593 -26.09 12.17 3.31
CA THR A 593 -25.38 13.37 3.79
C THR A 593 -24.01 12.94 4.29
N LYS A 594 -22.97 13.62 3.82
CA LYS A 594 -21.62 13.46 4.37
C LYS A 594 -21.52 14.24 5.67
N VAL A 595 -21.53 13.53 6.79
CA VAL A 595 -21.27 14.09 8.12
C VAL A 595 -20.02 13.46 8.69
N GLN A 596 -18.99 14.27 8.93
CA GLN A 596 -17.73 13.82 9.49
C GLN A 596 -17.80 13.84 11.03
N PRO A 597 -17.65 12.68 11.71
CA PRO A 597 -17.43 12.66 13.14
C PRO A 597 -15.96 13.04 13.43
N VAL A 598 -15.77 13.86 14.45
CA VAL A 598 -14.46 14.28 14.93
C VAL A 598 -14.46 14.17 16.45
N VAL A 599 -13.53 13.41 17.01
CA VAL A 599 -13.32 13.35 18.46
C VAL A 599 -12.01 14.07 18.76
N VAL A 600 -12.05 15.00 19.72
CA VAL A 600 -10.89 15.74 20.20
C VAL A 600 -10.75 15.51 21.69
N LEU A 601 -9.64 14.92 22.11
CA LEU A 601 -9.30 14.79 23.53
C LEU A 601 -8.54 16.04 23.96
N TYR A 602 -8.94 16.66 25.05
CA TYR A 602 -8.23 17.81 25.63
C TYR A 602 -7.38 17.34 26.82
N VAL A 603 -6.10 17.64 26.73
CA VAL A 603 -5.08 17.20 27.68
C VAL A 603 -4.68 18.39 28.53
N GLY A 604 -5.00 18.35 29.82
CA GLY A 604 -4.65 19.38 30.78
C GLY A 604 -3.14 19.42 31.04
N LYS A 605 -2.53 20.61 30.89
CA LYS A 605 -1.15 20.87 31.32
C LYS A 605 -1.10 21.52 32.70
N LYS A 606 0.04 21.36 33.38
CA LYS A 606 0.38 22.08 34.63
C LYS A 606 0.30 23.61 34.53
N ASN A 607 0.38 24.18 33.32
CA ASN A 607 0.31 25.62 33.06
C ASN A 607 -1.10 26.10 32.62
N GLY A 608 -2.14 25.29 32.85
CA GLY A 608 -3.54 25.67 32.59
C GLY A 608 -3.99 25.71 31.12
N ARG A 609 -3.11 25.42 30.15
CA ARG A 609 -3.49 25.30 28.73
C ARG A 609 -3.82 23.86 28.38
N ASN A 610 -5.04 23.62 27.91
CA ASN A 610 -5.42 22.32 27.35
C ASN A 610 -4.85 22.17 25.93
N LEU A 611 -4.17 21.06 25.66
CA LEU A 611 -3.75 20.73 24.29
C LEU A 611 -4.76 19.78 23.64
N PRO A 612 -5.22 20.07 22.41
CA PRO A 612 -6.11 19.18 21.69
C PRO A 612 -5.32 18.02 21.05
N TYR A 613 -5.84 16.81 21.19
CA TYR A 613 -5.45 15.62 20.43
C TYR A 613 -6.65 15.18 19.57
N PRO A 614 -6.67 15.51 18.27
CA PRO A 614 -7.73 15.07 17.36
C PRO A 614 -7.51 13.60 16.96
N VAL A 615 -8.51 12.75 17.23
CA VAL A 615 -8.52 11.33 16.86
C VAL A 615 -8.73 11.17 15.36
N ARG A 616 -7.84 10.42 14.70
CA ARG A 616 -7.84 10.20 13.24
C ARG A 616 -8.21 8.77 12.85
N TRP A 617 -8.56 7.94 13.83
CA TRP A 617 -9.07 6.58 13.63
C TRP A 617 -10.61 6.54 13.59
N LEU A 618 -11.20 7.56 12.98
CA LEU A 618 -12.65 7.70 12.76
C LEU A 618 -12.92 7.77 11.26
N PRO A 619 -14.12 7.36 10.79
CA PRO A 619 -14.45 7.50 9.37
C PRO A 619 -14.62 8.97 9.01
N ARG A 620 -14.50 9.29 7.72
CA ARG A 620 -14.84 10.64 7.22
C ARG A 620 -16.34 10.89 7.12
N THR A 621 -17.14 9.83 7.10
CA THR A 621 -18.58 9.92 6.93
C THR A 621 -19.29 8.93 7.84
N LEU A 622 -20.25 9.42 8.62
CA LEU A 622 -21.22 8.57 9.31
C LEU A 622 -22.15 7.88 8.30
N PRO A 623 -22.76 6.73 8.68
CA PRO A 623 -23.88 6.21 7.93
C PRO A 623 -25.04 7.21 7.93
N SER A 624 -25.58 7.49 6.75
CA SER A 624 -26.62 8.51 6.54
C SER A 624 -27.75 7.94 5.69
N ASN A 625 -28.14 6.69 5.96
CA ASN A 625 -29.24 6.04 5.24
C ASN A 625 -30.57 6.60 5.76
N ARG A 626 -31.66 6.40 5.00
CA ARG A 626 -33.01 6.74 5.47
C ARG A 626 -33.41 5.99 6.74
N GLU A 627 -32.95 4.74 6.84
CA GLU A 627 -33.13 3.91 8.02
C GLU A 627 -32.02 4.16 9.04
N MET A 628 -32.38 4.10 10.31
CA MET A 628 -31.42 4.12 11.42
C MET A 628 -30.39 3.02 11.23
N THR A 629 -29.14 3.44 11.06
CA THR A 629 -28.01 2.56 10.82
C THR A 629 -27.03 2.71 11.97
N THR A 630 -26.65 1.59 12.59
CA THR A 630 -25.66 1.59 13.67
C THR A 630 -24.29 2.00 13.15
N PHE A 631 -23.58 2.79 13.94
CA PHE A 631 -22.16 2.97 13.80
C PHE A 631 -21.46 2.59 15.10
N ASP A 632 -20.28 2.01 14.97
CA ASP A 632 -19.49 1.54 16.10
C ASP A 632 -18.01 1.59 15.71
N TYR A 633 -17.27 2.51 16.32
CA TYR A 633 -15.88 2.78 16.02
C TYR A 633 -15.06 2.71 17.29
N SER A 634 -13.91 2.05 17.23
CA SER A 634 -12.98 2.04 18.34
C SER A 634 -11.57 2.44 17.93
N PHE A 635 -10.85 3.02 18.88
CA PHE A 635 -9.47 3.44 18.68
C PHE A 635 -8.68 3.34 20.00
N PRO A 636 -7.40 2.92 19.92
CA PRO A 636 -6.56 2.79 21.09
C PRO A 636 -5.97 4.15 21.49
N LEU A 637 -5.73 4.29 22.79
CA LEU A 637 -5.13 5.45 23.42
C LEU A 637 -4.24 4.98 24.58
N MET A 638 -3.13 5.65 24.83
CA MET A 638 -2.35 5.46 26.06
C MET A 638 -2.33 6.77 26.86
N PRO A 639 -3.34 7.02 27.72
CA PRO A 639 -3.52 8.31 28.41
C PRO A 639 -2.24 8.81 29.10
N SER A 640 -1.53 7.91 29.79
CA SER A 640 -0.30 8.22 30.53
C SER A 640 0.83 8.76 29.65
N LEU A 641 0.88 8.42 28.36
CA LEU A 641 1.95 8.83 27.44
C LEU A 641 1.64 10.14 26.69
N ILE A 642 0.45 10.72 26.90
CA ILE A 642 0.04 11.98 26.27
C ILE A 642 0.58 13.21 27.03
N GLY A 643 1.18 13.00 28.21
CA GLY A 643 1.93 14.03 28.94
C GLY A 643 1.07 14.97 29.79
N GLY A 644 -0.12 14.55 30.20
CA GLY A 644 -1.02 15.29 31.09
C GLY A 644 -2.30 14.52 31.42
N ASP A 645 -3.13 15.08 32.29
CA ASP A 645 -4.44 14.51 32.62
C ASP A 645 -5.43 14.82 31.50
N ILE A 646 -6.03 13.79 30.90
CA ILE A 646 -7.16 13.98 30.00
C ILE A 646 -8.37 14.32 30.85
N ASN A 647 -8.81 15.57 30.76
CA ASN A 647 -9.86 16.15 31.61
C ASN A 647 -11.17 16.39 30.86
N THR A 648 -11.10 16.52 29.54
CA THR A 648 -12.26 16.77 28.68
C THR A 648 -12.14 16.01 27.36
N ILE A 649 -13.24 15.44 26.90
CA ILE A 649 -13.39 14.87 25.55
C ILE A 649 -14.48 15.65 24.85
N ASN A 650 -14.19 16.12 23.64
CA ASN A 650 -15.18 16.73 22.76
C ASN A 650 -15.47 15.81 21.58
N VAL A 651 -16.75 15.51 21.38
CA VAL A 651 -17.26 14.84 20.18
C VAL A 651 -17.98 15.88 19.33
N SER A 652 -17.51 16.07 18.11
CA SER A 652 -18.01 17.05 17.16
C SER A 652 -18.51 16.37 15.90
N PHE A 653 -19.61 16.86 15.34
CA PHE A 653 -20.12 16.42 14.04
C PHE A 653 -20.10 17.59 13.05
N PHE A 654 -19.40 17.39 11.93
CA PHE A 654 -19.19 18.38 10.88
C PHE A 654 -19.95 17.95 9.62
N PRO A 655 -21.18 18.45 9.42
CA PRO A 655 -21.93 18.20 8.19
C PRO A 655 -21.37 19.04 7.04
N GLU A 656 -21.40 18.51 5.82
CA GLU A 656 -21.20 19.33 4.62
C GLU A 656 -22.28 20.43 4.52
N LYS A 657 -21.96 21.55 3.84
CA LYS A 657 -22.90 22.65 3.64
C LYS A 657 -24.13 22.24 2.81
N SER A 658 -23.97 21.25 1.95
CA SER A 658 -25.05 20.63 1.17
C SER A 658 -25.42 19.29 1.77
N GLY A 659 -26.70 19.09 2.11
CA GLY A 659 -27.19 17.82 2.65
C GLY A 659 -28.58 17.95 3.27
N SER A 660 -29.08 16.83 3.80
CA SER A 660 -30.23 16.81 4.71
C SER A 660 -29.76 16.73 6.17
N ARG A 661 -30.68 17.09 7.06
CA ARG A 661 -30.57 16.89 8.51
C ARG A 661 -30.15 15.44 8.82
N LEU A 662 -29.13 15.28 9.67
CA LEU A 662 -28.75 13.97 10.21
C LEU A 662 -29.32 13.84 11.62
N GLU A 663 -30.09 12.79 11.83
CA GLU A 663 -30.56 12.36 13.14
C GLU A 663 -29.55 11.36 13.72
N ILE A 664 -29.14 11.57 14.97
CA ILE A 664 -28.25 10.68 15.71
C ILE A 664 -28.98 10.23 16.98
N LYS A 665 -29.04 8.93 17.25
CA LYS A 665 -29.60 8.36 18.48
C LYS A 665 -28.59 7.49 19.21
N ASP A 666 -28.84 7.29 20.50
CA ASP A 666 -28.09 6.37 21.37
C ASP A 666 -26.58 6.61 21.34
N LEU A 667 -26.18 7.88 21.20
CA LEU A 667 -24.77 8.25 21.13
C LEU A 667 -24.12 7.96 22.49
N LYS A 668 -23.10 7.12 22.47
CA LYS A 668 -22.35 6.72 23.66
C LYS A 668 -20.85 6.71 23.39
N LEU A 669 -20.10 7.08 24.41
CA LEU A 669 -18.65 6.92 24.45
C LEU A 669 -18.29 5.99 25.61
N GLU A 670 -17.82 4.80 25.26
CA GLU A 670 -17.35 3.79 26.20
C GLU A 670 -15.82 3.81 26.27
N ILE A 671 -15.28 3.66 27.46
CA ILE A 671 -13.83 3.51 27.67
C ILE A 671 -13.59 2.17 28.36
N SER A 672 -12.78 1.33 27.71
CA SER A 672 -12.36 0.04 28.21
C SER A 672 -10.84 -0.07 28.22
N THR A 673 -10.28 -1.10 28.85
CA THR A 673 -8.85 -1.40 28.81
C THR A 673 -8.59 -2.52 27.81
N LEU A 674 -7.47 -2.43 27.10
CA LEU A 674 -6.91 -3.56 26.39
C LEU A 674 -6.10 -4.40 27.39
N ASP A 675 -6.32 -5.70 27.41
CA ASP A 675 -5.78 -6.62 28.43
C ASP A 675 -4.24 -6.74 28.39
N PHE A 676 -3.58 -6.16 27.39
CA PHE A 676 -2.15 -6.25 27.14
C PHE A 676 -1.61 -5.05 26.35
N ASN A 677 -0.29 -4.88 26.36
CA ASN A 677 0.39 -3.92 25.49
C ASN A 677 0.78 -4.60 24.15
N PRO A 678 0.18 -4.23 23.00
CA PRO A 678 0.50 -4.81 21.70
C PRO A 678 1.96 -4.58 21.28
N LEU A 679 2.65 -3.58 21.85
CA LEU A 679 4.09 -3.36 21.63
C LEU A 679 4.95 -4.44 22.31
N ALA A 680 4.53 -4.97 23.46
CA ALA A 680 5.22 -6.07 24.15
C ALA A 680 4.97 -7.41 23.44
N PHE A 681 3.80 -7.56 22.81
CA PHE A 681 3.34 -8.78 22.16
C PHE A 681 4.19 -9.20 20.94
N ARG A 682 4.94 -8.25 20.35
CA ARG A 682 5.85 -8.48 19.21
C ARG A 682 6.90 -9.57 19.42
N THR A 683 7.23 -9.88 20.66
CA THR A 683 8.25 -10.89 21.00
C THR A 683 7.70 -12.32 21.08
N SER A 684 6.37 -12.51 21.08
CA SER A 684 5.72 -13.79 21.45
C SER A 684 4.99 -14.53 20.31
N LEU A 685 4.92 -13.93 19.11
CA LEU A 685 4.29 -14.52 17.92
C LEU A 685 5.24 -15.41 17.08
N HIS A 686 6.41 -15.76 17.62
CA HIS A 686 7.44 -16.56 16.96
C HIS A 686 7.51 -17.99 17.48
#